data_AF-A0A8J4SWU6-F1
#
_entry.id   AF-A0A8J4SWU6-F1
#
_cell.length_a   1.000
_cell.length_b   1.000
_cell.length_c   1.000
_cell.angle_alpha   90.00
_cell.angle_beta   90.00
_cell.angle_gamma   90.00
#
_symmetry.space_group_name_H-M   'P 1'
#
loop_
_entity.id
_entity.type
_entity.pdbx_description
1 polymer ?
#
loop_
_entity_poly.entity_id
_entity_poly.type
_entity_poly.pdbx_seq_one_letter_code
_entity_poly.pdbx_strand_id
1 'polypeptide(L)'
;MLISEKAENILPDWAFFVKCLIWTDELQPTASREHFYENEKLEDVRFELGDALRKGLADMAESQTERLQKLIRLHALSMKALAVQDQEFYAMIHRWLPFESTRGHRELGELMSEGETLYFTTTVDEYRQIHHVASAQSMLVINGGYIYDSDLMAMLPLAVQDAQTERLQPDEVSMSFTDVPPAERNQYYDALRLADSALQRFRCRAEVKGFKPADLPVLFTLSQESSTLRALEKASEESTELFSSVLGSLSSGISSAGYSTLYLNINNPIIQRVLTSPDAQMTPIAIEMLYVNALMMGHYAMNRQELETEMDFEDLMDEAYGLPNGTAKLGMLEEAARVADVNGLEEEAYEARSEIVETATFCGYPMKALIAFSWQLGKFDQQPERYDEETLMWSYKWILGELSSFPEVSRDKMMELLEDFGRRFKSFGYSERSYWYYRFRISMDLGDLEEAGNSYTKFRSLDRDFMSDCEACEQDEIMRYWILAGDDEKVLEAAKPILKGRMSCAEIPHLTLSEILMPLYRLGKKDEADKYQPKGYRLIKGHNDFVQSFAEQMDYLARTNPAKGIDVLEESLVLAMDHEDPFAKMMFYARAAQLLRRWADESPGYRLRLPASFPYEGDTADLHKLADYFGAYAKSVADKYDQRNGNQHVSSMLSEV
;
A
#
# COMPACT_ATOMS: atom_id res chain seq x y z
N MET A 1 27.95 2.50 33.43
CA MET A 1 28.69 3.57 32.70
C MET A 1 27.74 4.10 31.65
N LEU A 2 27.63 5.41 31.45
CA LEU A 2 26.81 5.96 30.36
C LEU A 2 27.41 5.51 29.03
N ILE A 3 26.62 4.80 28.21
CA ILE A 3 27.06 4.26 26.92
C ILE A 3 26.71 5.24 25.79
N SER A 4 25.47 5.73 25.76
CA SER A 4 24.97 6.65 24.73
C SER A 4 23.81 7.50 25.25
N GLU A 5 23.63 8.68 24.67
CA GLU A 5 22.45 9.54 24.84
C GLU A 5 21.58 9.62 23.56
N LYS A 6 22.05 9.02 22.45
CA LYS A 6 21.45 9.12 21.10
C LYS A 6 20.99 7.76 20.53
N ALA A 7 20.91 6.74 21.36
CA ALA A 7 20.49 5.41 20.90
C ALA A 7 18.98 5.36 20.68
N GLU A 8 18.55 5.64 19.45
CA GLU A 8 17.15 5.77 19.07
C GLU A 8 16.46 4.42 18.78
N ASN A 9 17.22 3.36 18.49
CA ASN A 9 16.68 2.06 18.06
C ASN A 9 16.31 1.05 19.18
N ILE A 10 16.19 1.49 20.44
CA ILE A 10 15.91 0.59 21.58
C ILE A 10 14.42 0.50 21.90
N LEU A 11 13.69 1.61 21.75
CA LEU A 11 12.26 1.64 21.98
C LEU A 11 11.53 1.20 20.70
N PRO A 12 10.28 0.72 20.81
CA PRO A 12 9.44 0.52 19.64
C PRO A 12 9.28 1.82 18.84
N ASP A 13 9.12 1.71 17.54
CA ASP A 13 9.06 2.85 16.63
C ASP A 13 7.91 3.83 16.95
N TRP A 14 6.80 3.32 17.52
CA TRP A 14 5.68 4.15 17.96
C TRP A 14 5.97 4.97 19.24
N ALA A 15 6.98 4.60 20.01
CA ALA A 15 7.26 5.16 21.34
C ALA A 15 8.21 6.38 21.32
N PHE A 16 8.34 7.07 20.18
CA PHE A 16 9.23 8.21 19.98
C PHE A 16 9.01 9.40 20.95
N PHE A 17 7.83 9.49 21.56
CA PHE A 17 7.50 10.49 22.58
C PHE A 17 8.07 10.17 23.98
N VAL A 18 8.59 8.96 24.18
CA VAL A 18 9.11 8.49 25.47
C VAL A 18 10.62 8.69 25.53
N LYS A 19 11.09 9.27 26.63
CA LYS A 19 12.51 9.27 26.98
C LYS A 19 12.78 8.24 28.06
N CYS A 20 13.67 7.29 27.79
CA CYS A 20 14.00 6.22 28.71
C CYS A 20 15.41 6.38 29.29
N LEU A 21 15.58 5.98 30.54
CA LEU A 21 16.88 5.74 31.16
C LEU A 21 17.03 4.23 31.32
N ILE A 22 17.83 3.60 30.47
CA ILE A 22 17.98 2.14 30.42
C ILE A 22 19.31 1.74 31.06
N TRP A 23 19.24 0.78 31.97
CA TRP A 23 20.40 0.06 32.48
C TRP A 23 20.34 -1.37 31.95
N THR A 24 21.34 -1.77 31.17
CA THR A 24 21.43 -3.12 30.59
C THR A 24 22.87 -3.59 30.52
N ASP A 25 23.08 -4.89 30.69
CA ASP A 25 24.31 -5.62 30.38
C ASP A 25 24.12 -6.62 29.22
N GLU A 26 22.93 -6.65 28.63
CA GLU A 26 22.52 -7.63 27.61
C GLU A 26 22.66 -7.12 26.17
N LEU A 27 22.53 -5.80 25.98
CA LEU A 27 22.62 -5.16 24.67
C LEU A 27 24.06 -4.85 24.25
N GLN A 28 24.35 -5.03 22.96
CA GLN A 28 25.68 -4.77 22.39
C GLN A 28 25.68 -3.44 21.62
N PRO A 29 26.38 -2.40 22.10
CA PRO A 29 26.49 -1.14 21.37
C PRO A 29 27.39 -1.30 20.14
N THR A 30 27.09 -0.53 19.09
CA THR A 30 27.96 -0.43 17.91
C THR A 30 29.30 0.23 18.27
N ALA A 31 30.27 0.17 17.36
CA ALA A 31 31.59 0.78 17.56
C ALA A 31 31.51 2.30 17.82
N SER A 32 30.58 3.00 17.17
CA SER A 32 30.32 4.44 17.40
C SER A 32 29.64 4.71 18.74
N ARG A 33 29.01 3.70 19.34
CA ARG A 33 28.15 3.79 20.53
C ARG A 33 26.95 4.72 20.35
N GLU A 34 26.57 5.02 19.11
CA GLU A 34 25.37 5.80 18.84
C GLU A 34 24.14 4.90 18.69
N HIS A 35 24.32 3.62 18.36
CA HIS A 35 23.24 2.64 18.18
C HIS A 35 23.58 1.30 18.85
N PHE A 36 22.60 0.40 18.90
CA PHE A 36 22.80 -1.01 19.25
C PHE A 36 22.72 -1.89 18.01
N TYR A 37 23.45 -3.01 18.01
CA TYR A 37 23.36 -3.99 16.91
C TYR A 37 21.93 -4.55 16.81
N GLU A 38 21.34 -4.47 15.61
CA GLU A 38 20.05 -5.07 15.29
C GLU A 38 20.17 -6.60 15.31
N ASN A 39 19.66 -7.21 16.38
CA ASN A 39 19.71 -8.65 16.61
C ASN A 39 18.49 -9.10 17.42
N GLU A 40 18.27 -10.42 17.49
CA GLU A 40 17.14 -11.03 18.21
C GLU A 40 17.01 -10.53 19.66
N LYS A 41 18.12 -10.23 20.34
CA LYS A 41 18.08 -9.69 21.71
C LYS A 41 17.59 -8.24 21.77
N LEU A 42 18.00 -7.40 20.83
CA LEU A 42 17.51 -6.02 20.76
C LEU A 42 16.00 -6.02 20.49
N GLU A 43 15.52 -6.89 19.60
CA GLU A 43 14.09 -7.06 19.34
C GLU A 43 13.33 -7.54 20.58
N ASP A 44 13.85 -8.56 21.30
CA ASP A 44 13.25 -9.04 22.55
C ASP A 44 13.13 -7.90 23.58
N VAL A 45 14.22 -7.13 23.78
CA VAL A 45 14.22 -5.97 24.69
C VAL A 45 13.26 -4.88 24.21
N ARG A 46 13.24 -4.57 22.92
CA ARG A 46 12.32 -3.59 22.31
C ARG A 46 10.86 -3.99 22.56
N PHE A 47 10.54 -5.26 22.38
CA PHE A 47 9.22 -5.82 22.64
C PHE A 47 8.82 -5.72 24.12
N GLU A 48 9.71 -6.12 25.04
CA GLU A 48 9.44 -6.05 26.48
C GLU A 48 9.24 -4.61 26.96
N LEU A 49 10.06 -3.67 26.46
CA LEU A 49 9.90 -2.24 26.75
C LEU A 49 8.58 -1.71 26.18
N GLY A 50 8.23 -2.11 24.96
CA GLY A 50 6.94 -1.79 24.35
C GLY A 50 5.77 -2.30 25.20
N ASP A 51 5.86 -3.53 25.70
CA ASP A 51 4.83 -4.12 26.56
C ASP A 51 4.69 -3.39 27.90
N ALA A 52 5.81 -3.03 28.52
CA ALA A 52 5.82 -2.26 29.75
C ALA A 52 5.19 -0.87 29.55
N LEU A 53 5.48 -0.21 28.42
CA LEU A 53 4.88 1.09 28.07
C LEU A 53 3.38 0.96 27.81
N ARG A 54 2.95 -0.03 27.02
CA ARG A 54 1.53 -0.33 26.78
C ARG A 54 0.77 -0.54 28.08
N LYS A 55 1.31 -1.39 28.96
CA LYS A 55 0.73 -1.66 30.27
C LYS A 55 0.62 -0.39 31.11
N GLY A 56 1.66 0.45 31.13
CA GLY A 56 1.62 1.73 31.84
C GLY A 56 0.55 2.68 31.31
N LEU A 57 0.32 2.72 29.99
CA LEU A 57 -0.74 3.51 29.37
C LEU A 57 -2.14 2.93 29.68
N ALA A 58 -2.29 1.60 29.68
CA ALA A 58 -3.51 0.92 30.09
C ALA A 58 -3.87 1.21 31.56
N ASP A 59 -2.90 1.11 32.47
CA ASP A 59 -3.08 1.45 33.89
C ASP A 59 -3.49 2.93 34.08
N MET A 60 -2.98 3.83 33.23
CA MET A 60 -3.38 5.25 33.22
C MET A 60 -4.81 5.45 32.71
N ALA A 61 -5.29 4.62 31.79
CA ALA A 61 -6.67 4.69 31.30
C ALA A 61 -7.68 4.41 32.43
N GLU A 62 -7.35 3.46 33.32
CA GLU A 62 -8.19 3.09 34.46
C GLU A 62 -8.09 4.07 35.63
N SER A 63 -6.90 4.61 35.91
CA SER A 63 -6.63 5.34 37.17
C SER A 63 -6.39 6.84 37.03
N GLN A 64 -6.04 7.34 35.84
CA GLN A 64 -5.57 8.71 35.59
C GLN A 64 -6.07 9.29 34.25
N THR A 65 -7.37 9.15 33.96
CA THR A 65 -7.97 9.50 32.65
C THR A 65 -7.64 10.92 32.17
N GLU A 66 -7.70 11.94 33.03
CA GLU A 66 -7.36 13.32 32.64
C GLU A 66 -5.91 13.47 32.17
N ARG A 67 -4.99 12.75 32.83
CA ARG A 67 -3.57 12.76 32.47
C ARG A 67 -3.35 12.07 31.14
N LEU A 68 -4.03 10.95 30.91
CA LEU A 68 -3.97 10.22 29.65
C LEU A 68 -4.53 11.07 28.50
N GLN A 69 -5.66 11.74 28.66
CA GLN A 69 -6.20 12.66 27.65
C GLN A 69 -5.23 13.78 27.29
N LYS A 70 -4.53 14.34 28.28
CA LYS A 70 -3.51 15.36 28.02
C LYS A 70 -2.33 14.79 27.25
N LEU A 71 -1.89 13.57 27.57
CA LEU A 71 -0.83 12.88 26.85
C LEU A 71 -1.24 12.61 25.39
N ILE A 72 -2.47 12.12 25.18
CA ILE A 72 -3.02 11.85 23.85
C ILE A 72 -3.06 13.11 23.00
N ARG A 73 -3.51 14.24 23.56
CA ARG A 73 -3.53 15.52 22.82
C ARG A 73 -2.15 16.03 22.43
N LEU A 74 -1.12 15.76 23.23
CA LEU A 74 0.26 16.20 22.94
C LEU A 74 0.99 15.27 21.97
N HIS A 75 0.63 13.99 21.95
CA HIS A 75 1.31 12.94 21.20
C HIS A 75 0.31 12.12 20.36
N ALA A 76 -0.65 12.81 19.73
CA ALA A 76 -1.77 12.16 19.04
C ALA A 76 -1.28 11.18 17.97
N LEU A 77 -0.28 11.58 17.18
CA LEU A 77 0.34 10.74 16.16
C LEU A 77 0.92 9.45 16.74
N SER A 78 1.69 9.53 17.83
CA SER A 78 2.28 8.36 18.48
C SER A 78 1.22 7.41 19.06
N MET A 79 0.14 7.98 19.61
CA MET A 79 -0.97 7.20 20.15
C MET A 79 -1.75 6.50 19.06
N LYS A 80 -1.93 7.14 17.90
CA LYS A 80 -2.51 6.54 16.70
C LYS A 80 -1.62 5.41 16.17
N ALA A 81 -0.31 5.62 16.10
CA ALA A 81 0.66 4.59 15.69
C ALA A 81 0.56 3.33 16.54
N LEU A 82 0.55 3.50 17.87
CA LEU A 82 0.38 2.39 18.81
C LEU A 82 -1.00 1.73 18.66
N ALA A 83 -2.06 2.52 18.53
CA ALA A 83 -3.42 2.02 18.39
C ALA A 83 -3.62 1.17 17.12
N VAL A 84 -2.86 1.46 16.05
CA VAL A 84 -2.91 0.63 14.83
C VAL A 84 -2.35 -0.78 15.08
N GLN A 85 -1.33 -0.89 15.92
CA GLN A 85 -0.65 -2.16 16.19
C GLN A 85 -1.33 -2.97 17.32
N ASP A 86 -2.12 -2.31 18.18
CA ASP A 86 -2.74 -2.92 19.35
C ASP A 86 -4.23 -2.55 19.44
N GLN A 87 -5.06 -3.51 19.04
CA GLN A 87 -6.52 -3.41 19.05
C GLN A 87 -7.10 -3.24 20.46
N GLU A 88 -6.54 -3.91 21.48
CA GLU A 88 -7.02 -3.76 22.87
C GLU A 88 -6.73 -2.36 23.38
N PHE A 89 -5.54 -1.84 23.08
CA PHE A 89 -5.18 -0.47 23.39
C PHE A 89 -6.07 0.55 22.66
N TYR A 90 -6.32 0.33 21.37
CA TYR A 90 -7.22 1.18 20.61
C TYR A 90 -8.63 1.22 21.21
N ALA A 91 -9.18 0.05 21.58
CA ALA A 91 -10.48 -0.04 22.23
C ALA A 91 -10.56 0.80 23.53
N MET A 92 -9.45 0.93 24.27
CA MET A 92 -9.39 1.77 25.47
C MET A 92 -9.37 3.28 25.16
N ILE A 93 -8.59 3.71 24.17
CA ILE A 93 -8.29 5.14 23.98
C ILE A 93 -9.07 5.82 22.85
N HIS A 94 -9.72 5.07 21.96
CA HIS A 94 -10.33 5.56 20.71
C HIS A 94 -11.09 6.88 20.91
N ARG A 95 -11.90 6.96 21.98
CA ARG A 95 -12.78 8.09 22.28
C ARG A 95 -12.08 9.44 22.43
N TRP A 96 -10.78 9.47 22.74
CA TRP A 96 -9.99 10.68 22.96
C TRP A 96 -9.05 11.00 21.79
N LEU A 97 -9.00 10.14 20.76
CA LEU A 97 -8.18 10.39 19.59
C LEU A 97 -8.81 11.49 18.73
N PRO A 98 -8.05 12.52 18.34
CA PRO A 98 -8.57 13.59 17.50
C PRO A 98 -8.54 13.22 16.02
N PHE A 99 -9.62 13.55 15.31
CA PHE A 99 -9.77 13.36 13.86
C PHE A 99 -10.26 14.63 13.19
N GLU A 100 -9.79 14.88 11.97
CA GLU A 100 -10.43 15.85 11.08
C GLU A 100 -11.68 15.22 10.47
N SER A 101 -12.79 15.97 10.46
CA SER A 101 -14.05 15.53 9.88
C SER A 101 -14.84 16.69 9.29
N THR A 102 -15.93 16.36 8.60
CA THR A 102 -16.94 17.35 8.13
C THR A 102 -17.55 18.20 9.25
N ARG A 103 -17.36 17.83 10.52
CA ARG A 103 -17.76 18.59 11.72
C ARG A 103 -16.62 19.39 12.36
N GLY A 104 -15.49 19.48 11.66
CA GLY A 104 -14.24 20.05 12.14
C GLY A 104 -13.37 19.03 12.87
N HIS A 105 -12.33 19.53 13.53
CA HIS A 105 -11.38 18.71 14.28
C HIS A 105 -11.97 18.38 15.67
N ARG A 106 -12.33 17.11 15.91
CA ARG A 106 -12.99 16.65 17.14
C ARG A 106 -12.47 15.30 17.61
N GLU A 107 -12.71 14.97 18.88
CA GLU A 107 -12.41 13.66 19.44
C GLU A 107 -13.40 12.61 18.91
N LEU A 108 -12.91 11.41 18.58
CA LEU A 108 -13.74 10.35 17.97
C LEU A 108 -14.96 9.97 18.82
N GLY A 109 -14.84 10.04 20.15
CA GLY A 109 -15.95 9.74 21.05
C GLY A 109 -17.12 10.71 20.90
N GLU A 110 -16.85 11.97 20.58
CA GLU A 110 -17.89 12.96 20.29
C GLU A 110 -18.57 12.65 18.95
N LEU A 111 -17.78 12.31 17.92
CA LEU A 111 -18.28 11.94 16.60
C LEU A 111 -19.17 10.69 16.64
N MET A 112 -18.75 9.66 17.41
CA MET A 112 -19.54 8.44 17.62
C MET A 112 -20.87 8.69 18.35
N SER A 113 -20.92 9.70 19.23
CA SER A 113 -22.11 9.98 20.03
C SER A 113 -23.28 10.57 19.22
N GLU A 114 -23.02 11.03 18.00
CA GLU A 114 -24.04 11.58 17.09
C GLU A 114 -24.95 10.48 16.49
N GLY A 115 -24.56 9.20 16.58
CA GLY A 115 -25.38 8.04 16.19
C GLY A 115 -25.51 7.82 14.68
N GLU A 116 -24.64 8.45 13.89
CA GLU A 116 -24.53 8.30 12.44
C GLU A 116 -23.46 7.26 12.07
N THR A 117 -23.55 6.63 10.89
CA THR A 117 -22.45 5.83 10.33
C THR A 117 -21.23 6.72 10.11
N LEU A 118 -20.05 6.26 10.55
CA LEU A 118 -18.79 6.97 10.39
C LEU A 118 -18.18 6.64 9.03
N TYR A 119 -18.34 7.53 8.07
CA TYR A 119 -17.65 7.39 6.80
C TYR A 119 -16.21 7.87 6.91
N PHE A 120 -15.28 7.25 6.19
CA PHE A 120 -13.90 7.73 6.11
C PHE A 120 -13.32 7.59 4.70
N THR A 121 -12.46 8.52 4.32
CA THR A 121 -11.66 8.43 3.09
C THR A 121 -10.27 7.85 3.38
N THR A 122 -9.53 7.45 2.35
CA THR A 122 -8.17 6.92 2.50
C THR A 122 -7.07 7.94 2.25
N THR A 123 -7.37 9.04 1.56
CA THR A 123 -6.42 10.11 1.29
C THR A 123 -6.99 11.49 1.60
N VAL A 124 -6.11 12.47 1.78
CA VAL A 124 -6.48 13.87 2.02
C VAL A 124 -7.16 14.43 0.76
N ASP A 125 -6.70 14.03 -0.41
CA ASP A 125 -7.28 14.43 -1.70
C ASP A 125 -8.71 13.89 -1.86
N GLU A 126 -8.95 12.61 -1.56
CA GLU A 126 -10.30 12.04 -1.57
C GLU A 126 -11.22 12.82 -0.62
N TYR A 127 -10.74 13.13 0.58
CA TYR A 127 -11.51 13.92 1.55
C TYR A 127 -11.83 15.32 1.01
N ARG A 128 -10.84 16.05 0.50
CA ARG A 128 -11.00 17.40 -0.06
C ARG A 128 -12.00 17.42 -1.20
N GLN A 129 -11.99 16.40 -2.08
CA GLN A 129 -12.91 16.28 -3.22
C GLN A 129 -14.38 16.26 -2.78
N ILE A 130 -14.69 15.64 -1.65
CA ILE A 130 -16.09 15.42 -1.22
C ILE A 130 -16.52 16.22 0.00
N HIS A 131 -15.59 16.79 0.75
CA HIS A 131 -15.85 17.44 2.04
C HIS A 131 -17.01 18.44 1.98
N HIS A 132 -17.01 19.33 0.98
CA HIS A 132 -18.04 20.36 0.85
C HIS A 132 -19.44 19.79 0.60
N VAL A 133 -19.54 18.73 -0.22
CA VAL A 133 -20.80 18.07 -0.55
C VAL A 133 -21.28 17.22 0.62
N ALA A 134 -20.40 16.40 1.19
CA ALA A 134 -20.68 15.59 2.36
C ALA A 134 -21.18 16.43 3.54
N SER A 135 -20.48 17.53 3.84
CA SER A 135 -20.88 18.48 4.90
C SER A 135 -22.27 19.09 4.64
N ALA A 136 -22.54 19.55 3.41
CA ALA A 136 -23.85 20.11 3.04
C ALA A 136 -24.99 19.08 3.06
N GLN A 137 -24.67 17.79 2.92
CA GLN A 137 -25.60 16.68 3.07
C GLN A 137 -25.69 16.13 4.49
N SER A 138 -25.01 16.77 5.45
CA SER A 138 -24.93 16.29 6.84
C SER A 138 -24.35 14.89 6.98
N MET A 139 -23.57 14.42 6.00
CA MET A 139 -22.82 13.16 6.12
C MET A 139 -21.61 13.39 7.03
N LEU A 140 -21.40 12.50 8.00
CA LEU A 140 -20.21 12.50 8.84
C LEU A 140 -19.10 11.72 8.16
N VAL A 141 -18.22 12.45 7.46
CA VAL A 141 -17.00 11.89 6.85
C VAL A 141 -15.77 12.34 7.64
N ILE A 142 -14.92 11.38 7.99
CA ILE A 142 -13.61 11.55 8.60
C ILE A 142 -12.54 11.57 7.51
N ASN A 143 -11.59 12.50 7.62
CA ASN A 143 -10.41 12.50 6.76
C ASN A 143 -9.45 11.40 7.24
N GLY A 144 -9.47 10.25 6.57
CA GLY A 144 -8.53 9.16 6.85
C GLY A 144 -7.22 9.28 6.08
N GLY A 145 -7.00 10.39 5.37
CA GLY A 145 -5.76 10.66 4.65
C GLY A 145 -4.58 11.04 5.53
N TYR A 146 -4.82 11.39 6.79
CA TYR A 146 -3.75 11.55 7.75
C TYR A 146 -3.23 10.20 8.23
N ILE A 147 -1.97 10.22 8.62
CA ILE A 147 -1.20 9.07 9.10
C ILE A 147 -2.02 8.26 10.12
N TYR A 148 -2.20 6.96 9.83
CA TYR A 148 -2.96 5.96 10.61
C TYR A 148 -4.48 6.13 10.64
N ASP A 149 -5.05 7.23 10.15
CA ASP A 149 -6.47 7.51 10.38
C ASP A 149 -7.39 6.56 9.61
N SER A 150 -7.04 6.22 8.36
CA SER A 150 -7.77 5.20 7.59
C SER A 150 -7.71 3.82 8.23
N ASP A 151 -6.52 3.38 8.67
CA ASP A 151 -6.32 2.09 9.33
C ASP A 151 -7.12 1.99 10.63
N LEU A 152 -7.05 3.02 11.47
CA LEU A 152 -7.82 3.10 12.71
C LEU A 152 -9.32 3.04 12.43
N MET A 153 -9.79 3.71 11.38
CA MET A 153 -11.21 3.65 10.99
C MET A 153 -11.63 2.30 10.47
N ALA A 154 -10.79 1.61 9.70
CA ALA A 154 -11.03 0.23 9.29
C ALA A 154 -11.06 -0.73 10.49
N MET A 155 -10.23 -0.49 11.51
CA MET A 155 -10.15 -1.32 12.72
C MET A 155 -11.20 -1.01 13.79
N LEU A 156 -11.84 0.16 13.77
CA LEU A 156 -12.78 0.57 14.83
C LEU A 156 -13.91 -0.45 15.07
N PRO A 157 -14.56 -1.05 14.06
CA PRO A 157 -15.59 -2.08 14.28
C PRO A 157 -15.04 -3.37 14.90
N LEU A 158 -13.76 -3.66 14.71
CA LEU A 158 -13.09 -4.79 15.34
C LEU A 158 -12.80 -4.47 16.82
N ALA A 159 -12.39 -3.24 17.12
CA ALA A 159 -12.05 -2.80 18.47
C ALA A 159 -13.29 -2.49 19.34
N VAL A 160 -14.39 -2.03 18.74
CA VAL A 160 -15.58 -1.54 19.44
C VAL A 160 -16.85 -2.15 18.84
N GLN A 161 -17.56 -2.95 19.64
CA GLN A 161 -18.68 -3.79 19.19
C GLN A 161 -19.87 -3.02 18.56
N ASP A 162 -20.07 -1.75 18.94
CA ASP A 162 -21.18 -0.92 18.46
C ASP A 162 -20.76 0.11 17.39
N ALA A 163 -19.47 0.11 16.98
CA ALA A 163 -19.00 1.06 15.99
C ALA A 163 -19.30 0.58 14.56
N GLN A 164 -19.81 1.49 13.73
CA GLN A 164 -20.01 1.26 12.31
C GLN A 164 -19.18 2.27 11.53
N THR A 165 -18.16 1.77 10.84
CA THR A 165 -17.35 2.55 9.91
C THR A 165 -17.51 2.00 8.50
N GLU A 166 -17.49 2.91 7.53
CA GLU A 166 -17.59 2.56 6.11
C GLU A 166 -16.61 3.42 5.33
N ARG A 167 -15.78 2.78 4.49
CA ARG A 167 -14.91 3.52 3.56
C ARG A 167 -15.80 4.16 2.51
N LEU A 168 -15.63 5.45 2.28
CA LEU A 168 -16.40 6.22 1.30
C LEU A 168 -15.47 6.66 0.18
N GLN A 169 -15.67 6.13 -1.01
CA GLN A 169 -14.96 6.58 -2.20
C GLN A 169 -15.61 7.87 -2.74
N PRO A 170 -14.83 8.75 -3.41
CA PRO A 170 -15.38 10.01 -3.91
C PRO A 170 -16.58 9.86 -4.84
N ASP A 171 -16.62 8.81 -5.65
CA ASP A 171 -17.70 8.50 -6.58
C ASP A 171 -18.95 7.93 -5.90
N GLU A 172 -18.82 7.30 -4.74
CA GLU A 172 -19.95 6.77 -3.95
C GLU A 172 -20.80 7.87 -3.32
N VAL A 173 -20.24 9.07 -3.11
CA VAL A 173 -20.99 10.24 -2.64
C VAL A 173 -22.15 10.55 -3.58
N SER A 174 -22.04 10.19 -4.85
CA SER A 174 -23.11 10.36 -5.84
C SER A 174 -24.38 9.57 -5.54
N MET A 175 -24.30 8.50 -4.74
CA MET A 175 -25.47 7.71 -4.33
C MET A 175 -26.46 8.50 -3.48
N SER A 176 -25.97 9.54 -2.78
CA SER A 176 -26.80 10.46 -1.99
C SER A 176 -27.55 11.49 -2.86
N PHE A 177 -27.19 11.62 -4.14
CA PHE A 177 -27.76 12.66 -5.00
C PHE A 177 -29.17 12.31 -5.46
N THR A 178 -29.98 13.34 -5.65
CA THR A 178 -31.34 13.18 -6.15
C THR A 178 -31.35 13.04 -7.67
N ASP A 179 -31.98 11.99 -8.19
CA ASP A 179 -32.19 11.81 -9.62
C ASP A 179 -33.18 12.83 -10.19
N VAL A 180 -32.89 13.30 -11.41
CA VAL A 180 -33.81 14.19 -12.15
C VAL A 180 -34.96 13.35 -12.73
N PRO A 181 -36.23 13.75 -12.53
CA PRO A 181 -37.38 13.03 -13.08
C PRO A 181 -37.29 12.86 -14.61
N PRO A 182 -37.75 11.73 -15.18
CA PRO A 182 -37.62 11.45 -16.62
C PRO A 182 -38.19 12.54 -17.54
N ALA A 183 -39.28 13.20 -17.12
CA ALA A 183 -39.92 14.27 -17.88
C ALA A 183 -39.04 15.53 -18.01
N GLU A 184 -38.21 15.81 -17.00
CA GLU A 184 -37.29 16.94 -16.96
C GLU A 184 -35.95 16.56 -17.59
N ARG A 185 -35.49 15.30 -17.41
CA ARG A 185 -34.28 14.78 -18.07
C ARG A 185 -34.34 14.85 -19.59
N ASN A 186 -35.53 14.66 -20.19
CA ASN A 186 -35.73 14.81 -21.64
C ASN A 186 -35.47 16.24 -22.14
N GLN A 187 -35.66 17.26 -21.29
CA GLN A 187 -35.43 18.66 -21.68
C GLN A 187 -33.93 18.95 -21.84
N TYR A 188 -33.08 18.21 -21.13
CA TYR A 188 -31.62 18.41 -21.12
C TYR A 188 -30.87 17.43 -22.02
N TYR A 189 -31.58 16.55 -22.74
CA TYR A 189 -30.97 15.47 -23.52
C TYR A 189 -29.96 15.98 -24.56
N ASP A 190 -30.32 17.00 -25.33
CA ASP A 190 -29.44 17.56 -26.36
C ASP A 190 -28.21 18.25 -25.75
N ALA A 191 -28.38 18.96 -24.64
CA ALA A 191 -27.29 19.61 -23.92
C ALA A 191 -26.33 18.59 -23.29
N LEU A 192 -26.85 17.50 -22.71
CA LEU A 192 -26.06 16.39 -22.18
C LEU A 192 -25.26 15.68 -23.27
N ARG A 193 -25.86 15.43 -24.44
CA ARG A 193 -25.15 14.85 -25.58
C ARG A 193 -24.00 15.73 -26.06
N LEU A 194 -24.19 17.05 -26.05
CA LEU A 194 -23.13 18.01 -26.36
C LEU A 194 -22.04 18.06 -25.27
N ALA A 195 -22.43 17.96 -23.99
CA ALA A 195 -21.52 17.87 -22.86
C ALA A 195 -20.64 16.62 -22.93
N ASP A 196 -21.23 15.45 -23.14
CA ASP A 196 -20.50 14.19 -23.30
C ASP A 196 -19.53 14.25 -24.49
N SER A 197 -19.96 14.83 -25.62
CA SER A 197 -19.09 15.00 -26.78
C SER A 197 -17.90 15.94 -26.49
N ALA A 198 -18.08 16.96 -25.65
CA ALA A 198 -17.01 17.89 -25.27
C ALA A 198 -16.02 17.24 -24.28
N LEU A 199 -16.54 16.42 -23.37
CA LEU A 199 -15.79 15.77 -22.30
C LEU A 199 -15.15 14.43 -22.73
N GLN A 200 -15.52 13.89 -23.88
CA GLN A 200 -15.01 12.61 -24.40
C GLN A 200 -13.47 12.58 -24.47
N ARG A 201 -12.84 13.70 -24.87
CA ARG A 201 -11.37 13.82 -24.95
C ARG A 201 -10.68 13.75 -23.59
N PHE A 202 -11.40 14.03 -22.51
CA PHE A 202 -10.93 13.97 -21.13
C PHE A 202 -11.32 12.65 -20.44
N ARG A 203 -11.91 11.69 -21.17
CA ARG A 203 -12.50 10.46 -20.62
C ARG A 203 -13.43 10.77 -19.44
N CYS A 204 -14.24 11.81 -19.61
CA CYS A 204 -15.20 12.27 -18.63
C CYS A 204 -16.62 12.21 -19.21
N ARG A 205 -17.59 11.80 -18.39
CA ARG A 205 -19.01 11.80 -18.73
C ARG A 205 -19.76 12.85 -17.91
N ALA A 206 -20.78 13.45 -18.48
CA ALA A 206 -21.63 14.41 -17.78
C ALA A 206 -22.89 13.73 -17.24
N GLU A 207 -23.17 13.90 -15.96
CA GLU A 207 -24.44 13.46 -15.36
C GLU A 207 -25.15 14.62 -14.68
N VAL A 208 -26.46 14.77 -14.90
CA VAL A 208 -27.26 15.78 -14.18
C VAL A 208 -27.86 15.14 -12.94
N LYS A 209 -27.60 15.74 -11.78
CA LYS A 209 -28.09 15.31 -10.47
C LYS A 209 -28.45 16.53 -9.62
N GLY A 210 -29.31 16.34 -8.62
CA GLY A 210 -29.61 17.36 -7.61
C GLY A 210 -28.84 17.08 -6.33
N PHE A 211 -27.99 18.01 -5.90
CA PHE A 211 -27.27 17.88 -4.62
C PHE A 211 -27.06 19.25 -3.95
N LYS A 212 -26.61 19.20 -2.69
CA LYS A 212 -26.25 20.36 -1.87
C LYS A 212 -24.73 20.49 -1.78
N PRO A 213 -24.19 21.72 -1.62
CA PRO A 213 -24.93 22.98 -1.53
C PRO A 213 -25.31 23.51 -2.93
N ALA A 214 -26.36 24.34 -3.02
CA ALA A 214 -26.93 24.76 -4.31
C ALA A 214 -26.06 25.77 -5.07
N ASP A 215 -25.13 26.41 -4.39
CA ASP A 215 -24.12 27.33 -4.93
C ASP A 215 -22.96 26.60 -5.62
N LEU A 216 -22.69 25.34 -5.29
CA LEU A 216 -21.75 24.48 -6.00
C LEU A 216 -22.35 24.03 -7.35
N PRO A 217 -21.83 24.51 -8.51
CA PRO A 217 -22.45 24.24 -9.80
C PRO A 217 -22.13 22.83 -10.31
N VAL A 218 -20.94 22.32 -10.04
CA VAL A 218 -20.49 21.02 -10.52
C VAL A 218 -19.65 20.32 -9.45
N LEU A 219 -19.72 19.00 -9.44
CA LEU A 219 -18.80 18.13 -8.69
C LEU A 219 -18.14 17.19 -9.68
N PHE A 220 -16.83 17.05 -9.59
CA PHE A 220 -16.09 16.08 -10.37
C PHE A 220 -15.62 14.96 -9.43
N THR A 221 -15.85 13.71 -9.83
CA THR A 221 -15.41 12.54 -9.09
C THR A 221 -14.53 11.67 -9.96
N LEU A 222 -13.41 11.21 -9.39
CA LEU A 222 -12.52 10.22 -9.99
C LEU A 222 -12.67 8.90 -9.25
N SER A 223 -12.78 7.80 -10.00
CA SER A 223 -12.55 6.48 -9.41
C SER A 223 -11.05 6.28 -9.17
N GLN A 224 -10.70 5.38 -8.26
CA GLN A 224 -9.31 5.03 -7.97
C GLN A 224 -8.57 4.59 -9.23
N GLU A 225 -9.19 3.77 -10.09
CA GLU A 225 -8.56 3.33 -11.35
C GLU A 225 -8.27 4.49 -12.30
N SER A 226 -9.15 5.49 -12.33
CA SER A 226 -9.01 6.68 -13.18
C SER A 226 -7.88 7.59 -12.68
N SER A 227 -7.68 7.67 -11.35
CA SER A 227 -6.56 8.39 -10.74
C SER A 227 -5.22 7.75 -11.12
N THR A 228 -5.08 6.43 -10.92
CA THR A 228 -3.88 5.67 -11.29
C THR A 228 -3.57 5.81 -12.78
N LEU A 229 -4.59 5.72 -13.63
CA LEU A 229 -4.44 5.89 -15.08
C LEU A 229 -3.90 7.27 -15.46
N ARG A 230 -4.37 8.35 -14.82
CA ARG A 230 -3.84 9.71 -15.05
C ARG A 230 -2.39 9.84 -14.59
N ALA A 231 -2.04 9.25 -13.45
CA ALA A 231 -0.67 9.25 -12.96
C ALA A 231 0.27 8.50 -13.91
N LEU A 232 -0.16 7.35 -14.44
CA LEU A 232 0.56 6.59 -15.48
C LEU A 232 0.73 7.39 -16.77
N GLU A 233 -0.33 8.07 -17.26
CA GLU A 233 -0.27 8.90 -18.46
C GLU A 233 0.71 10.08 -18.29
N LYS A 234 0.65 10.80 -17.16
CA LYS A 234 1.59 11.89 -16.85
C LYS A 234 3.04 11.38 -16.78
N ALA A 235 3.29 10.29 -16.06
CA ALA A 235 4.62 9.70 -15.96
C ALA A 235 5.13 9.23 -17.34
N SER A 236 4.25 8.70 -18.19
CA SER A 236 4.60 8.26 -19.55
C SER A 236 5.11 9.42 -20.41
N GLU A 237 4.49 10.61 -20.35
CA GLU A 237 4.90 11.81 -21.08
C GLU A 237 6.31 12.29 -20.72
N GLU A 238 6.74 12.06 -19.47
CA GLU A 238 8.02 12.54 -18.93
C GLU A 238 9.09 11.44 -18.88
N SER A 239 8.74 10.18 -19.22
CA SER A 239 9.61 9.00 -19.14
C SER A 239 10.37 8.68 -20.44
N THR A 240 11.21 7.64 -20.38
CA THR A 240 11.92 7.11 -21.55
C THR A 240 11.02 6.27 -22.46
N GLU A 241 11.43 5.99 -23.70
CA GLU A 241 10.65 5.16 -24.64
C GLU A 241 10.40 3.73 -24.10
N LEU A 242 11.37 3.14 -23.39
CA LEU A 242 11.21 1.81 -22.79
C LEU A 242 10.17 1.82 -21.67
N PHE A 243 10.22 2.80 -20.76
CA PHE A 243 9.29 2.89 -19.62
C PHE A 243 7.90 3.39 -20.02
N SER A 244 7.78 4.34 -20.95
CA SER A 244 6.48 4.75 -21.50
C SER A 244 5.71 3.58 -22.11
N SER A 245 6.41 2.63 -22.76
CA SER A 245 5.79 1.39 -23.23
C SER A 245 5.31 0.48 -22.09
N VAL A 246 6.03 0.39 -20.96
CA VAL A 246 5.61 -0.37 -19.76
C VAL A 246 4.36 0.26 -19.16
N LEU A 247 4.40 1.57 -18.91
CA LEU A 247 3.28 2.34 -18.36
C LEU A 247 2.06 2.28 -19.28
N GLY A 248 2.26 2.25 -20.60
CA GLY A 248 1.20 2.05 -21.60
C GLY A 248 0.53 0.67 -21.51
N SER A 249 1.31 -0.40 -21.32
CA SER A 249 0.76 -1.75 -21.10
C SER A 249 -0.08 -1.81 -19.83
N LEU A 250 0.41 -1.23 -18.74
CA LEU A 250 -0.33 -1.13 -17.47
C LEU A 250 -1.62 -0.34 -17.64
N SER A 251 -1.56 0.79 -18.33
CA SER A 251 -2.73 1.64 -18.65
C SER A 251 -3.81 0.88 -19.43
N SER A 252 -3.41 -0.08 -20.27
CA SER A 252 -4.35 -0.89 -21.07
C SER A 252 -5.01 -2.03 -20.29
N GLY A 253 -4.36 -2.51 -19.22
CA GLY A 253 -4.90 -3.53 -18.31
C GLY A 253 -5.91 -2.97 -17.31
N ILE A 254 -5.81 -1.67 -17.00
CA ILE A 254 -6.82 -0.95 -16.23
C ILE A 254 -8.10 -0.86 -17.07
N SER A 255 -9.20 -1.43 -16.55
CA SER A 255 -10.47 -1.48 -17.29
C SER A 255 -10.93 -0.09 -17.69
N SER A 256 -11.18 0.10 -18.99
CA SER A 256 -11.69 1.34 -19.62
C SER A 256 -13.05 1.84 -19.12
N ALA A 257 -13.61 1.24 -18.06
CA ALA A 257 -14.89 1.58 -17.48
C ALA A 257 -14.85 2.81 -16.54
N GLY A 258 -13.67 3.24 -16.09
CA GLY A 258 -13.51 4.39 -15.20
C GLY A 258 -13.59 5.73 -15.93
N TYR A 259 -14.72 6.04 -16.57
CA TYR A 259 -15.00 7.43 -16.95
C TYR A 259 -15.13 8.23 -15.66
N SER A 260 -14.29 9.24 -15.52
CA SER A 260 -14.51 10.27 -14.51
C SER A 260 -15.89 10.91 -14.72
N THR A 261 -16.59 11.26 -13.66
CA THR A 261 -17.96 11.77 -13.78
C THR A 261 -18.01 13.23 -13.34
N LEU A 262 -18.50 14.09 -14.23
CA LEU A 262 -18.83 15.46 -13.92
C LEU A 262 -20.32 15.56 -13.61
N TYR A 263 -20.66 15.67 -12.33
CA TYR A 263 -22.02 15.88 -11.87
C TYR A 263 -22.40 17.35 -12.00
N LEU A 264 -23.41 17.64 -12.83
CA LEU A 264 -24.00 18.95 -13.03
C LEU A 264 -25.14 19.15 -12.03
N ASN A 265 -24.99 20.12 -11.11
CA ASN A 265 -25.97 20.36 -10.05
C ASN A 265 -27.20 21.08 -10.59
N ILE A 266 -28.32 20.39 -10.74
CA ILE A 266 -29.57 20.99 -11.24
C ILE A 266 -30.16 22.03 -10.28
N ASN A 267 -29.77 22.00 -9.00
CA ASN A 267 -30.18 23.00 -8.02
C ASN A 267 -29.47 24.35 -8.24
N ASN A 268 -28.40 24.37 -9.04
CA ASN A 268 -27.62 25.57 -9.31
C ASN A 268 -28.20 26.36 -10.52
N PRO A 269 -28.49 27.67 -10.37
CA PRO A 269 -29.04 28.48 -11.46
C PRO A 269 -28.15 28.60 -12.71
N ILE A 270 -26.83 28.47 -12.59
CA ILE A 270 -25.90 28.51 -13.72
C ILE A 270 -26.08 27.26 -14.58
N ILE A 271 -26.15 26.08 -13.96
CA ILE A 271 -26.37 24.81 -14.65
C ILE A 271 -27.70 24.80 -15.39
N GLN A 272 -28.77 25.27 -14.75
CA GLN A 272 -30.08 25.39 -15.41
C GLN A 272 -30.00 26.26 -16.68
N ARG A 273 -29.26 27.37 -16.65
CA ARG A 273 -29.08 28.25 -17.82
C ARG A 273 -28.23 27.60 -18.92
N VAL A 274 -27.15 26.89 -18.54
CA VAL A 274 -26.29 26.19 -19.49
C VAL A 274 -27.07 25.08 -20.19
N LEU A 275 -27.84 24.27 -19.44
CA LEU A 275 -28.61 23.14 -19.98
C LEU A 275 -29.83 23.56 -20.81
N THR A 276 -30.37 24.77 -20.60
CA THR A 276 -31.53 25.30 -21.36
C THR A 276 -31.15 26.31 -22.44
N SER A 277 -29.85 26.55 -22.65
CA SER A 277 -29.38 27.51 -23.64
C SER A 277 -29.74 27.06 -25.06
N PRO A 278 -30.32 27.93 -25.90
CA PRO A 278 -30.58 27.62 -27.30
C PRO A 278 -29.29 27.64 -28.15
N ASP A 279 -28.17 28.11 -27.60
CA ASP A 279 -26.89 28.21 -28.28
C ASP A 279 -26.08 26.91 -28.14
N ALA A 280 -26.17 26.07 -29.18
CA ALA A 280 -25.48 24.79 -29.27
C ALA A 280 -23.95 24.92 -29.39
N GLN A 281 -23.40 26.11 -29.71
CA GLN A 281 -21.95 26.32 -29.80
C GLN A 281 -21.36 26.72 -28.45
N MET A 282 -22.12 27.47 -27.63
CA MET A 282 -21.66 27.92 -26.30
C MET A 282 -21.74 26.84 -25.23
N THR A 283 -22.64 25.87 -25.38
CA THR A 283 -22.85 24.81 -24.38
C THR A 283 -21.59 23.95 -24.15
N PRO A 284 -20.91 23.40 -25.19
CA PRO A 284 -19.64 22.68 -25.01
C PRO A 284 -18.57 23.50 -24.27
N ILE A 285 -18.39 24.77 -24.64
CA ILE A 285 -17.38 25.66 -24.05
C ILE A 285 -17.66 25.89 -22.56
N ALA A 286 -18.92 26.14 -22.21
CA ALA A 286 -19.32 26.32 -20.82
C ALA A 286 -19.10 25.05 -19.98
N ILE A 287 -19.41 23.88 -20.53
CA ILE A 287 -19.17 22.59 -19.87
C ILE A 287 -17.68 22.34 -19.66
N GLU A 288 -16.82 22.64 -20.64
CA GLU A 288 -15.37 22.51 -20.49
C GLU A 288 -14.82 23.47 -19.42
N MET A 289 -15.32 24.71 -19.37
CA MET A 289 -14.95 25.66 -18.32
C MET A 289 -15.39 25.17 -16.93
N LEU A 290 -16.59 24.61 -16.82
CA LEU A 290 -17.10 24.03 -15.57
C LEU A 290 -16.27 22.81 -15.17
N TYR A 291 -15.87 21.96 -16.11
CA TYR A 291 -14.97 20.83 -15.87
C TYR A 291 -13.62 21.29 -15.33
N VAL A 292 -12.98 22.27 -15.98
CA VAL A 292 -11.70 22.84 -15.50
C VAL A 292 -11.86 23.47 -14.12
N ASN A 293 -12.97 24.18 -13.88
CA ASN A 293 -13.22 24.76 -12.56
C ASN A 293 -13.46 23.68 -11.49
N ALA A 294 -14.16 22.59 -11.82
CA ALA A 294 -14.33 21.46 -10.91
C ALA A 294 -12.99 20.79 -10.58
N LEU A 295 -12.10 20.68 -11.57
CA LEU A 295 -10.75 20.19 -11.34
C LEU A 295 -9.97 21.10 -10.37
N MET A 296 -10.07 22.42 -10.55
CA MET A 296 -9.42 23.38 -9.64
C MET A 296 -10.01 23.31 -8.22
N MET A 297 -11.33 23.27 -8.08
CA MET A 297 -12.00 23.21 -6.76
C MET A 297 -11.80 21.86 -6.03
N GLY A 298 -11.56 20.77 -6.77
CA GLY A 298 -11.21 19.47 -6.21
C GLY A 298 -9.71 19.27 -5.97
N HIS A 299 -8.90 20.34 -6.12
CA HIS A 299 -7.44 20.34 -5.98
C HIS A 299 -6.70 19.33 -6.88
N TYR A 300 -7.26 19.00 -8.05
CA TYR A 300 -6.52 18.28 -9.08
C TYR A 300 -5.50 19.24 -9.72
N ALA A 301 -4.24 18.82 -9.89
CA ALA A 301 -3.06 19.65 -10.18
C ALA A 301 -3.27 21.07 -10.81
N MET A 302 -2.79 22.09 -10.05
CA MET A 302 -2.61 23.57 -10.26
C MET A 302 -3.72 24.52 -9.73
N ASN A 303 -3.47 25.68 -9.06
CA ASN A 303 -2.35 26.65 -9.12
C ASN A 303 -2.12 27.50 -7.82
N ARG A 304 -1.00 28.24 -7.82
CA ARG A 304 -0.19 28.95 -6.79
C ARG A 304 -0.79 30.02 -5.84
N GLN A 305 -2.10 30.11 -5.59
CA GLN A 305 -2.67 31.23 -4.77
C GLN A 305 -3.37 30.84 -3.46
N GLU A 306 -3.32 29.57 -3.06
CA GLU A 306 -4.03 29.06 -1.86
C GLU A 306 -3.10 28.47 -0.78
N LEU A 307 -1.78 28.68 -0.91
CA LEU A 307 -0.71 28.16 -0.04
C LEU A 307 -0.37 29.09 1.15
N GLU A 308 -1.35 29.52 1.94
CA GLU A 308 -1.06 30.24 3.20
C GLU A 308 -1.27 29.39 4.46
N THR A 309 -1.42 28.06 4.34
CA THR A 309 -1.50 27.18 5.52
C THR A 309 -1.04 25.73 5.31
N GLU A 310 -0.35 25.41 4.21
CA GLU A 310 0.29 24.08 4.05
C GLU A 310 1.75 24.17 4.51
N MET A 311 2.25 23.09 5.12
CA MET A 311 3.67 22.90 5.40
C MET A 311 4.48 23.09 4.12
N ASP A 312 5.66 23.69 4.22
CA ASP A 312 6.53 23.78 3.06
C ASP A 312 7.20 22.42 2.75
N PHE A 313 7.93 22.35 1.64
CA PHE A 313 8.59 21.10 1.22
C PHE A 313 9.55 20.57 2.30
N GLU A 314 10.30 21.47 2.95
CA GLU A 314 11.29 21.08 3.97
C GLU A 314 10.57 20.48 5.19
N ASP A 315 9.50 21.12 5.66
CA ASP A 315 8.68 20.62 6.76
C ASP A 315 8.09 19.22 6.44
N LEU A 316 7.60 18.99 5.22
CA LEU A 316 7.03 17.71 4.79
C LEU A 316 8.08 16.60 4.70
N MET A 317 9.26 16.90 4.18
CA MET A 317 10.36 15.95 4.10
C MET A 317 10.89 15.61 5.49
N ASP A 318 11.08 16.60 6.37
CA ASP A 318 11.49 16.39 7.76
C ASP A 318 10.49 15.50 8.52
N GLU A 319 9.18 15.74 8.34
CA GLU A 319 8.15 14.87 8.90
C GLU A 319 8.21 13.46 8.29
N ALA A 320 8.37 13.33 6.98
CA ALA A 320 8.50 12.04 6.30
C ALA A 320 9.70 11.23 6.82
N TYR A 321 10.85 11.86 7.03
CA TYR A 321 12.03 11.21 7.60
C TYR A 321 11.86 10.82 9.07
N GLY A 322 11.01 11.53 9.81
CA GLY A 322 10.66 11.18 11.18
C GLY A 322 9.67 10.01 11.32
N LEU A 323 9.09 9.54 10.22
CA LEU A 323 8.10 8.46 10.20
C LEU A 323 8.74 7.11 9.85
N PRO A 324 8.23 6.00 10.43
CA PRO A 324 8.58 4.68 9.95
C PRO A 324 8.08 4.48 8.51
N ASN A 325 8.76 3.62 7.76
CA ASN A 325 8.31 3.21 6.44
C ASN A 325 6.87 2.64 6.53
N GLY A 326 5.99 3.14 5.65
CA GLY A 326 4.59 2.75 5.60
C GLY A 326 3.75 3.76 4.81
N THR A 327 2.42 3.53 4.80
CA THR A 327 1.42 4.42 4.17
C THR A 327 1.55 5.88 4.62
N ALA A 328 1.86 6.05 5.91
CA ALA A 328 2.08 7.33 6.57
C ALA A 328 3.19 8.17 5.90
N LYS A 329 4.40 7.59 5.84
CA LYS A 329 5.56 8.22 5.20
C LYS A 329 5.29 8.43 3.72
N LEU A 330 4.71 7.45 3.05
CA LEU A 330 4.40 7.53 1.62
C LEU A 330 3.44 8.69 1.30
N GLY A 331 2.40 8.90 2.10
CA GLY A 331 1.48 10.03 1.94
C GLY A 331 2.18 11.38 2.11
N MET A 332 3.10 11.50 3.08
CA MET A 332 3.91 12.73 3.26
C MET A 332 4.83 12.99 2.06
N LEU A 333 5.48 11.95 1.53
CA LEU A 333 6.36 12.06 0.38
C LEU A 333 5.59 12.41 -0.91
N GLU A 334 4.40 11.84 -1.11
CA GLU A 334 3.52 12.17 -2.23
C GLU A 334 3.10 13.65 -2.16
N GLU A 335 2.80 14.14 -0.96
CA GLU A 335 2.49 15.55 -0.73
C GLU A 335 3.72 16.46 -0.96
N ALA A 336 4.91 16.07 -0.48
CA ALA A 336 6.16 16.79 -0.74
C ALA A 336 6.44 16.89 -2.25
N ALA A 337 6.31 15.79 -2.98
CA ALA A 337 6.45 15.77 -4.43
C ALA A 337 5.42 16.67 -5.13
N ARG A 338 4.18 16.70 -4.64
CA ARG A 338 3.12 17.60 -5.16
C ARG A 338 3.46 19.06 -4.91
N VAL A 339 3.90 19.42 -3.70
CA VAL A 339 4.29 20.80 -3.34
C VAL A 339 5.47 21.25 -4.20
N ALA A 340 6.46 20.38 -4.41
CA ALA A 340 7.61 20.65 -5.26
C ALA A 340 7.19 20.88 -6.73
N ASP A 341 6.36 19.99 -7.29
CA ASP A 341 5.81 20.11 -8.66
C ASP A 341 5.07 21.45 -8.86
N VAL A 342 4.19 21.82 -7.93
CA VAL A 342 3.38 23.06 -8.02
C VAL A 342 4.25 24.31 -7.96
N ASN A 343 5.36 24.26 -7.22
CA ASN A 343 6.27 25.39 -7.08
C ASN A 343 7.36 25.43 -8.17
N GLY A 344 7.46 24.40 -9.00
CA GLY A 344 8.50 24.27 -10.03
C GLY A 344 9.88 23.97 -9.44
N LEU A 345 9.91 23.31 -8.29
CA LEU A 345 11.10 22.89 -7.56
C LEU A 345 11.51 21.48 -8.04
N GLU A 346 12.22 21.42 -9.16
CA GLU A 346 12.47 20.15 -9.88
C GLU A 346 13.45 19.21 -9.16
N GLU A 347 14.44 19.75 -8.45
CA GLU A 347 15.43 18.95 -7.70
C GLU A 347 14.79 18.34 -6.45
N GLU A 348 13.99 19.12 -5.75
CA GLU A 348 13.16 18.72 -4.61
C GLU A 348 12.11 17.68 -5.02
N ALA A 349 11.48 17.88 -6.19
CA ALA A 349 10.55 16.93 -6.78
C ALA A 349 11.22 15.58 -7.13
N TYR A 350 12.51 15.61 -7.48
CA TYR A 350 13.31 14.41 -7.74
C TYR A 350 13.70 13.71 -6.44
N GLU A 351 14.11 14.47 -5.41
CA GLU A 351 14.44 13.96 -4.08
C GLU A 351 13.25 13.24 -3.44
N ALA A 352 12.08 13.89 -3.37
CA ALA A 352 10.88 13.26 -2.82
C ALA A 352 10.50 11.98 -3.58
N ARG A 353 10.67 11.97 -4.92
CA ARG A 353 10.41 10.77 -5.72
C ARG A 353 11.42 9.65 -5.50
N SER A 354 12.69 9.95 -5.19
CA SER A 354 13.67 8.92 -4.80
C SER A 354 13.22 8.21 -3.53
N GLU A 355 12.78 8.99 -2.53
CA GLU A 355 12.26 8.46 -1.27
C GLU A 355 10.95 7.70 -1.46
N ILE A 356 10.09 8.14 -2.40
CA ILE A 356 8.89 7.39 -2.79
C ILE A 356 9.28 6.03 -3.38
N VAL A 357 10.26 5.96 -4.27
CA VAL A 357 10.67 4.67 -4.86
C VAL A 357 11.13 3.70 -3.77
N GLU A 358 12.02 4.16 -2.88
CA GLU A 358 12.48 3.33 -1.76
C GLU A 358 11.33 2.90 -0.85
N THR A 359 10.57 3.87 -0.33
CA THR A 359 9.49 3.61 0.63
C THR A 359 8.40 2.75 0.01
N ALA A 360 7.99 3.01 -1.22
CA ALA A 360 6.93 2.27 -1.88
C ALA A 360 7.33 0.83 -2.24
N THR A 361 8.59 0.59 -2.64
CA THR A 361 9.12 -0.76 -2.87
C THR A 361 9.05 -1.58 -1.57
N PHE A 362 9.53 -1.03 -0.46
CA PHE A 362 9.58 -1.73 0.83
C PHE A 362 8.34 -1.50 1.71
N CYS A 363 7.21 -1.09 1.13
CA CYS A 363 5.90 -1.00 1.80
C CYS A 363 4.75 -1.66 1.01
N GLY A 364 5.04 -2.36 -0.10
CA GLY A 364 4.05 -3.11 -0.88
C GLY A 364 3.26 -2.23 -1.85
N TYR A 365 3.86 -1.16 -2.36
CA TYR A 365 3.27 -0.23 -3.33
C TYR A 365 4.06 -0.18 -4.66
N PRO A 366 4.21 -1.31 -5.38
CA PRO A 366 5.04 -1.39 -6.57
C PRO A 366 4.58 -0.44 -7.70
N MET A 367 3.29 -0.12 -7.78
CA MET A 367 2.78 0.79 -8.81
C MET A 367 3.29 2.22 -8.56
N LYS A 368 3.23 2.68 -7.31
CA LYS A 368 3.73 4.01 -6.92
C LYS A 368 5.23 4.13 -7.14
N ALA A 369 5.99 3.08 -6.79
CA ALA A 369 7.43 3.02 -7.05
C ALA A 369 7.73 3.14 -8.55
N LEU A 370 7.05 2.35 -9.40
CA LEU A 370 7.24 2.37 -10.84
C LEU A 370 6.93 3.74 -11.47
N ILE A 371 5.85 4.39 -11.03
CA ILE A 371 5.46 5.72 -11.49
C ILE A 371 6.53 6.76 -11.15
N ALA A 372 6.96 6.80 -9.89
CA ALA A 372 7.99 7.72 -9.42
C ALA A 372 9.32 7.50 -10.17
N PHE A 373 9.77 6.25 -10.27
CA PHE A 373 11.02 5.91 -10.95
C PHE A 373 11.00 6.25 -12.45
N SER A 374 9.88 5.98 -13.13
CA SER A 374 9.75 6.26 -14.58
C SER A 374 9.97 7.74 -14.89
N TRP A 375 9.46 8.61 -14.02
CA TRP A 375 9.69 10.05 -14.10
C TRP A 375 11.16 10.40 -13.85
N GLN A 376 11.75 9.87 -12.77
CA GLN A 376 13.14 10.14 -12.42
C GLN A 376 14.12 9.72 -13.52
N LEU A 377 13.94 8.54 -14.10
CA LEU A 377 14.78 8.07 -15.19
C LEU A 377 14.68 9.00 -16.41
N GLY A 378 13.48 9.50 -16.73
CA GLY A 378 13.28 10.47 -17.80
C GLY A 378 13.99 11.81 -17.52
N LYS A 379 13.93 12.32 -16.29
CA LYS A 379 14.66 13.52 -15.87
C LYS A 379 16.17 13.34 -15.89
N PHE A 380 16.64 12.20 -15.40
CA PHE A 380 18.06 11.84 -15.44
C PHE A 380 18.60 11.79 -16.87
N ASP A 381 17.89 11.14 -17.79
CA ASP A 381 18.32 11.06 -19.19
C ASP A 381 18.34 12.42 -19.90
N GLN A 382 17.49 13.37 -19.48
CA GLN A 382 17.50 14.73 -20.00
C GLN A 382 18.66 15.57 -19.44
N GLN A 383 19.01 15.41 -18.16
CA GLN A 383 20.00 16.23 -17.46
C GLN A 383 20.84 15.39 -16.47
N PRO A 384 21.71 14.48 -16.95
CA PRO A 384 22.39 13.50 -16.09
C PRO A 384 23.38 14.13 -15.12
N GLU A 385 23.95 15.30 -15.44
CA GLU A 385 24.90 16.00 -14.54
C GLU A 385 24.22 16.64 -13.32
N ARG A 386 22.89 16.63 -13.27
CA ARG A 386 22.10 17.31 -12.23
C ARG A 386 21.63 16.38 -11.11
N TYR A 387 21.74 15.07 -11.33
CA TYR A 387 21.21 14.05 -10.45
C TYR A 387 22.27 12.99 -10.18
N ASP A 388 22.18 12.35 -9.01
CA ASP A 388 23.10 11.31 -8.60
C ASP A 388 22.83 9.98 -9.32
N GLU A 389 23.82 9.43 -10.02
CA GLU A 389 23.65 8.18 -10.75
C GLU A 389 23.51 6.97 -9.83
N GLU A 390 24.14 7.02 -8.65
CA GLU A 390 24.11 5.92 -7.68
C GLU A 390 22.68 5.71 -7.15
N THR A 391 22.03 6.78 -6.71
CA THR A 391 20.63 6.79 -6.23
C THR A 391 19.66 6.27 -7.30
N LEU A 392 19.82 6.74 -8.55
CA LEU A 392 19.01 6.24 -9.66
C LEU A 392 19.24 4.73 -9.89
N MET A 393 20.49 4.27 -9.79
CA MET A 393 20.83 2.89 -10.08
C MET A 393 20.40 1.91 -9.00
N TRP A 394 20.31 2.36 -7.74
CA TRP A 394 19.60 1.64 -6.68
C TRP A 394 18.10 1.54 -6.98
N SER A 395 17.47 2.67 -7.32
CA SER A 395 16.05 2.71 -7.67
C SER A 395 15.71 1.78 -8.85
N TYR A 396 16.54 1.76 -9.90
CA TYR A 396 16.34 0.88 -11.05
C TYR A 396 16.40 -0.61 -10.64
N LYS A 397 17.34 -0.99 -9.77
CA LYS A 397 17.41 -2.37 -9.25
C LYS A 397 16.11 -2.77 -8.57
N TRP A 398 15.61 -1.95 -7.67
CA TRP A 398 14.36 -2.21 -6.96
C TRP A 398 13.19 -2.36 -7.94
N ILE A 399 13.06 -1.44 -8.90
CA ILE A 399 12.02 -1.54 -9.94
C ILE A 399 12.14 -2.81 -10.77
N LEU A 400 13.34 -3.26 -11.14
CA LEU A 400 13.51 -4.55 -11.85
C LEU A 400 12.99 -5.73 -11.04
N GLY A 401 13.11 -5.68 -9.70
CA GLY A 401 12.52 -6.68 -8.80
C GLY A 401 10.99 -6.66 -8.79
N GLU A 402 10.38 -5.48 -8.96
CA GLU A 402 8.93 -5.30 -8.89
C GLU A 402 8.19 -5.51 -10.22
N LEU A 403 8.90 -5.52 -11.37
CA LEU A 403 8.23 -5.66 -12.68
C LEU A 403 7.45 -6.96 -12.82
N SER A 404 7.89 -8.02 -12.15
CA SER A 404 7.23 -9.33 -12.20
C SER A 404 5.89 -9.32 -11.47
N SER A 405 5.64 -8.36 -10.57
CA SER A 405 4.36 -8.13 -9.90
C SER A 405 3.25 -7.71 -10.88
N PHE A 406 3.58 -7.28 -12.10
CA PHE A 406 2.57 -6.86 -13.08
C PHE A 406 2.37 -7.88 -14.21
N PRO A 407 1.23 -8.59 -14.27
CA PRO A 407 0.96 -9.53 -15.36
C PRO A 407 0.83 -8.84 -16.74
N GLU A 408 0.53 -7.54 -16.77
CA GLU A 408 0.43 -6.71 -17.97
C GLU A 408 1.79 -6.42 -18.63
N VAL A 409 2.89 -6.50 -17.87
CA VAL A 409 4.24 -6.26 -18.38
C VAL A 409 4.77 -7.55 -19.03
N SER A 410 5.06 -7.51 -20.33
CA SER A 410 5.48 -8.72 -21.04
C SER A 410 6.87 -9.19 -20.64
N ARG A 411 7.11 -10.50 -20.81
CA ARG A 411 8.43 -11.13 -20.65
C ARG A 411 9.53 -10.39 -21.42
N ASP A 412 9.29 -10.08 -22.68
CA ASP A 412 10.27 -9.41 -23.54
C ASP A 412 10.59 -8.01 -23.03
N LYS A 413 9.60 -7.28 -22.51
CA LYS A 413 9.80 -5.94 -21.95
C LYS A 413 10.65 -5.97 -20.68
N MET A 414 10.42 -6.94 -19.79
CA MET A 414 11.28 -7.14 -18.60
C MET A 414 12.74 -7.40 -18.99
N MET A 415 12.96 -8.22 -20.03
CA MET A 415 14.30 -8.50 -20.53
C MET A 415 14.95 -7.28 -21.20
N GLU A 416 14.20 -6.48 -21.96
CA GLU A 416 14.70 -5.22 -22.54
C GLU A 416 15.16 -4.24 -21.47
N LEU A 417 14.40 -4.10 -20.38
CA LEU A 417 14.76 -3.24 -19.24
C LEU A 417 15.98 -3.77 -18.50
N LEU A 418 16.08 -5.09 -18.30
CA LEU A 418 17.26 -5.71 -17.71
C LEU A 418 18.52 -5.46 -18.57
N GLU A 419 18.41 -5.50 -19.90
CA GLU A 419 19.51 -5.17 -20.81
C GLU A 419 19.86 -3.67 -20.79
N ASP A 420 18.88 -2.78 -20.68
CA ASP A 420 19.12 -1.35 -20.50
C ASP A 420 19.84 -1.06 -19.18
N PHE A 421 19.37 -1.65 -18.08
CA PHE A 421 20.02 -1.63 -16.79
C PHE A 421 21.47 -2.10 -16.88
N GLY A 422 21.73 -3.26 -17.49
CA GLY A 422 23.09 -3.81 -17.66
C GLY A 422 24.01 -2.88 -18.45
N ARG A 423 23.50 -2.22 -19.50
CA ARG A 423 24.27 -1.22 -20.26
C ARG A 423 24.64 -0.01 -19.40
N ARG A 424 23.70 0.51 -18.61
CA ARG A 424 23.92 1.67 -17.72
C ARG A 424 24.90 1.35 -16.59
N PHE A 425 24.71 0.21 -15.91
CA PHE A 425 25.62 -0.28 -14.88
C PHE A 425 27.06 -0.34 -15.37
N LYS A 426 27.25 -0.88 -16.58
CA LYS A 426 28.55 -0.96 -17.22
C LYS A 426 29.13 0.40 -17.57
N SER A 427 28.32 1.35 -18.02
CA SER A 427 28.80 2.70 -18.35
C SER A 427 29.27 3.49 -17.13
N PHE A 428 28.68 3.24 -15.96
CA PHE A 428 29.11 3.84 -14.69
C PHE A 428 30.26 3.08 -14.01
N GLY A 429 30.70 1.95 -14.59
CA GLY A 429 31.85 1.18 -14.09
C GLY A 429 31.53 0.22 -12.94
N TYR A 430 30.25 -0.08 -12.71
CA TYR A 430 29.82 -1.05 -11.71
C TYR A 430 30.01 -2.49 -12.19
N SER A 431 30.02 -3.43 -11.24
CA SER A 431 30.12 -4.85 -11.52
C SER A 431 28.88 -5.36 -12.26
N GLU A 432 29.08 -6.19 -13.28
CA GLU A 432 27.98 -6.91 -13.96
C GLU A 432 27.28 -7.92 -13.02
N ARG A 433 27.77 -8.08 -11.78
CA ARG A 433 27.18 -8.98 -10.78
C ARG A 433 25.70 -8.69 -10.54
N SER A 434 25.33 -7.42 -10.36
CA SER A 434 23.94 -7.04 -10.09
C SER A 434 23.04 -7.34 -11.29
N TYR A 435 23.52 -7.15 -12.52
CA TYR A 435 22.80 -7.59 -13.73
C TYR A 435 22.49 -9.09 -13.70
N TRP A 436 23.48 -9.94 -13.40
CA TRP A 436 23.26 -11.38 -13.34
C TRP A 436 22.37 -11.81 -12.16
N TYR A 437 22.41 -11.07 -11.05
CA TYR A 437 21.52 -11.29 -9.92
C TYR A 437 20.05 -10.98 -10.28
N TYR A 438 19.77 -9.85 -10.91
CA TYR A 438 18.40 -9.53 -11.36
C TYR A 438 17.93 -10.44 -12.49
N ARG A 439 18.84 -10.89 -13.38
CA ARG A 439 18.51 -11.94 -14.35
C ARG A 439 18.11 -13.25 -13.68
N PHE A 440 18.79 -13.62 -12.59
CA PHE A 440 18.44 -14.78 -11.77
C PHE A 440 17.04 -14.64 -11.15
N ARG A 441 16.74 -13.51 -10.49
CA ARG A 441 15.42 -13.23 -9.89
C ARG A 441 14.29 -13.25 -10.92
N ILE A 442 14.41 -12.48 -11.99
CA ILE A 442 13.39 -12.40 -13.04
C ILE A 442 13.17 -13.78 -13.69
N SER A 443 14.23 -14.58 -13.87
CA SER A 443 14.09 -15.94 -14.42
C SER A 443 13.31 -16.86 -13.48
N MET A 444 13.46 -16.72 -12.16
CA MET A 444 12.63 -17.46 -11.18
C MET A 444 11.16 -17.05 -11.30
N ASP A 445 10.86 -15.75 -11.34
CA ASP A 445 9.48 -15.25 -11.42
C ASP A 445 8.77 -15.63 -12.72
N LEU A 446 9.55 -15.81 -13.80
CA LEU A 446 9.06 -16.29 -15.09
C LEU A 446 8.92 -17.82 -15.14
N GLY A 447 9.45 -18.56 -14.16
CA GLY A 447 9.48 -20.02 -14.16
C GLY A 447 10.58 -20.65 -15.01
N ASP A 448 11.55 -19.86 -15.47
CA ASP A 448 12.69 -20.29 -16.29
C ASP A 448 13.84 -20.80 -15.39
N LEU A 449 13.60 -21.86 -14.60
CA LEU A 449 14.54 -22.35 -13.57
C LEU A 449 15.93 -22.76 -14.11
N GLU A 450 16.01 -23.23 -15.36
CA GLU A 450 17.31 -23.52 -15.99
C GLU A 450 18.13 -22.24 -16.18
N GLU A 451 17.50 -21.17 -16.67
CA GLU A 451 18.15 -19.87 -16.86
C GLU A 451 18.45 -19.19 -15.52
N ALA A 452 17.59 -19.38 -14.52
CA ALA A 452 17.89 -18.98 -13.14
C ALA A 452 19.16 -19.69 -12.64
N GLY A 453 19.30 -21.01 -12.83
CA GLY A 453 20.51 -21.75 -12.45
C GLY A 453 21.79 -21.29 -13.16
N ASN A 454 21.69 -20.96 -14.46
CA ASN A 454 22.80 -20.39 -15.24
C ASN A 454 23.22 -19.01 -14.70
N SER A 455 22.24 -18.14 -14.46
CA SER A 455 22.45 -16.80 -13.91
C SER A 455 22.98 -16.85 -12.48
N TYR A 456 22.49 -17.80 -11.66
CA TYR A 456 23.00 -18.11 -10.33
C TYR A 456 24.49 -18.40 -10.33
N THR A 457 24.92 -19.29 -11.23
CA THR A 457 26.33 -19.64 -11.39
C THR A 457 27.18 -18.42 -11.79
N LYS A 458 26.65 -17.56 -12.66
CA LYS A 458 27.33 -16.34 -13.12
C LYS A 458 27.47 -15.31 -12.01
N PHE A 459 26.39 -14.92 -11.34
CA PHE A 459 26.46 -13.89 -10.31
C PHE A 459 27.33 -14.33 -9.13
N ARG A 460 27.31 -15.61 -8.75
CA ARG A 460 28.16 -16.15 -7.67
C ARG A 460 29.65 -16.19 -8.00
N SER A 461 30.00 -16.13 -9.29
CA SER A 461 31.40 -16.10 -9.76
C SER A 461 32.00 -14.70 -9.80
N LEU A 462 31.18 -13.66 -9.63
CA LEU A 462 31.59 -12.26 -9.70
C LEU A 462 31.72 -11.66 -8.29
N ASP A 463 32.72 -10.81 -8.13
CA ASP A 463 32.96 -10.11 -6.87
C ASP A 463 31.84 -9.11 -6.57
N ARG A 464 31.50 -9.00 -5.29
CA ARG A 464 30.57 -7.99 -4.77
C ARG A 464 31.23 -6.61 -4.83
N ASP A 465 30.42 -5.62 -5.13
CA ASP A 465 30.74 -4.19 -5.05
C ASP A 465 29.73 -3.48 -4.16
N PHE A 466 29.84 -2.16 -4.03
CA PHE A 466 28.91 -1.38 -3.22
C PHE A 466 27.48 -1.38 -3.79
N MET A 467 27.32 -1.65 -5.10
CA MET A 467 26.03 -1.78 -5.78
C MET A 467 25.44 -3.20 -5.71
N SER A 468 26.01 -4.09 -4.88
CA SER A 468 25.47 -5.43 -4.64
C SER A 468 24.40 -5.39 -3.55
N ASP A 469 23.34 -6.18 -3.70
CA ASP A 469 22.26 -6.23 -2.70
C ASP A 469 22.76 -6.82 -1.37
N CYS A 470 22.00 -6.55 -0.31
CA CYS A 470 22.27 -7.07 1.03
C CYS A 470 22.58 -8.57 1.00
N GLU A 471 23.62 -9.00 1.72
CA GLU A 471 24.02 -10.42 1.75
C GLU A 471 22.89 -11.33 2.27
N ALA A 472 22.08 -10.84 3.21
CA ALA A 472 20.95 -11.57 3.73
C ALA A 472 19.85 -11.74 2.66
N CYS A 473 19.49 -10.66 1.94
CA CYS A 473 18.48 -10.71 0.87
C CYS A 473 18.94 -11.60 -0.29
N GLU A 474 20.20 -11.51 -0.73
CA GLU A 474 20.71 -12.40 -1.78
C GLU A 474 20.70 -13.87 -1.34
N GLN A 475 20.98 -14.14 -0.06
CA GLN A 475 20.98 -15.50 0.49
C GLN A 475 19.57 -16.08 0.58
N ASP A 476 18.57 -15.25 0.89
CA ASP A 476 17.16 -15.59 0.89
C ASP A 476 16.64 -15.89 -0.53
N GLU A 477 16.99 -15.09 -1.53
CA GLU A 477 16.65 -15.39 -2.94
C GLU A 477 17.29 -16.69 -3.45
N ILE A 478 18.50 -17.02 -2.98
CA ILE A 478 19.11 -18.34 -3.24
C ILE A 478 18.30 -19.47 -2.59
N MET A 479 17.77 -19.24 -1.38
CA MET A 479 16.88 -20.19 -0.73
C MET A 479 15.59 -20.37 -1.53
N ARG A 480 14.96 -19.27 -1.98
CA ARG A 480 13.78 -19.26 -2.84
C ARG A 480 13.98 -20.06 -4.14
N TYR A 481 15.14 -19.96 -4.78
CA TYR A 481 15.49 -20.82 -5.93
C TYR A 481 15.39 -22.32 -5.60
N TRP A 482 15.88 -22.74 -4.43
CA TRP A 482 15.80 -24.14 -4.02
C TRP A 482 14.38 -24.57 -3.63
N ILE A 483 13.55 -23.64 -3.13
CA ILE A 483 12.11 -23.87 -2.94
C ILE A 483 11.46 -24.19 -4.29
N LEU A 484 11.68 -23.33 -5.30
CA LEU A 484 11.13 -23.51 -6.64
C LEU A 484 11.69 -24.75 -7.36
N ALA A 485 12.94 -25.13 -7.07
CA ALA A 485 13.54 -26.36 -7.58
C ALA A 485 13.07 -27.64 -6.83
N GLY A 486 12.35 -27.51 -5.72
CA GLY A 486 11.84 -28.62 -4.92
C GLY A 486 12.90 -29.38 -4.11
N ASP A 487 14.02 -28.73 -3.76
CA ASP A 487 15.14 -29.34 -3.01
C ASP A 487 15.15 -28.84 -1.55
N ASP A 488 14.29 -29.42 -0.71
CA ASP A 488 14.08 -29.00 0.67
C ASP A 488 15.36 -29.08 1.53
N GLU A 489 16.26 -30.04 1.27
CA GLU A 489 17.55 -30.11 1.96
C GLU A 489 18.43 -28.88 1.68
N LYS A 490 18.48 -28.44 0.41
CA LYS A 490 19.23 -27.24 0.04
C LYS A 490 18.56 -25.96 0.52
N VAL A 491 17.23 -25.92 0.59
CA VAL A 491 16.51 -24.81 1.24
C VAL A 491 17.02 -24.62 2.67
N LEU A 492 17.03 -25.70 3.47
CA LEU A 492 17.53 -25.61 4.85
C LEU A 492 19.05 -25.34 4.91
N GLU A 493 19.83 -25.76 3.90
CA GLU A 493 21.24 -25.40 3.82
C GLU A 493 21.44 -23.90 3.59
N ALA A 494 20.70 -23.32 2.66
CA ALA A 494 20.71 -21.90 2.35
C ALA A 494 20.20 -21.04 3.51
N ALA A 495 19.19 -21.51 4.26
CA ALA A 495 18.64 -20.80 5.41
C ALA A 495 19.55 -20.79 6.64
N LYS A 496 20.48 -21.76 6.79
CA LYS A 496 21.31 -21.95 8.01
C LYS A 496 22.00 -20.68 8.53
N PRO A 497 22.62 -19.82 7.70
CA PRO A 497 23.26 -18.59 8.18
C PRO A 497 22.26 -17.61 8.81
N ILE A 498 21.09 -17.46 8.18
CA ILE A 498 20.00 -16.59 8.64
C ILE A 498 19.41 -17.12 9.95
N LEU A 499 19.07 -18.40 10.01
CA LEU A 499 18.51 -19.05 11.21
C LEU A 499 19.48 -19.06 12.41
N LYS A 500 20.78 -18.85 12.17
CA LYS A 500 21.80 -18.73 13.22
C LYS A 500 22.12 -17.28 13.59
N GLY A 501 21.39 -16.31 13.04
CA GLY A 501 21.61 -14.88 13.25
C GLY A 501 22.95 -14.38 12.71
N ARG A 502 23.53 -15.06 11.71
CA ARG A 502 24.79 -14.62 11.06
C ARG A 502 24.55 -13.66 9.91
N MET A 503 23.31 -13.60 9.41
CA MET A 503 22.84 -12.74 8.32
C MET A 503 21.44 -12.25 8.69
N SER A 504 21.24 -10.93 8.67
CA SER A 504 19.95 -10.27 8.91
C SER A 504 19.95 -8.88 8.28
N CYS A 505 18.75 -8.36 8.00
CA CYS A 505 18.46 -6.98 7.59
C CYS A 505 17.02 -6.64 7.99
N ALA A 506 16.48 -5.51 7.51
CA ALA A 506 15.10 -5.10 7.80
C ALA A 506 14.06 -6.14 7.34
N GLU A 507 14.29 -6.85 6.23
CA GLU A 507 13.36 -7.86 5.71
C GLU A 507 13.71 -9.29 6.11
N ILE A 508 14.98 -9.57 6.42
CA ILE A 508 15.48 -10.91 6.73
C ILE A 508 15.82 -10.96 8.22
N PRO A 509 15.08 -11.74 9.04
CA PRO A 509 14.54 -13.06 8.69
C PRO A 509 13.00 -13.13 8.52
N HIS A 510 12.31 -12.00 8.35
CA HIS A 510 10.85 -11.91 8.31
C HIS A 510 10.26 -12.83 7.22
N LEU A 511 10.82 -12.76 6.01
CA LEU A 511 10.49 -13.65 4.88
C LEU A 511 10.91 -15.10 5.16
N THR A 512 12.21 -15.30 5.43
CA THR A 512 12.83 -16.62 5.57
C THR A 512 12.09 -17.53 6.54
N LEU A 513 11.64 -17.01 7.69
CA LEU A 513 10.98 -17.82 8.72
C LEU A 513 9.64 -18.39 8.28
N SER A 514 8.94 -17.73 7.36
CA SER A 514 7.68 -18.19 6.80
C SER A 514 7.93 -19.21 5.67
N GLU A 515 8.91 -18.93 4.82
CA GLU A 515 9.25 -19.78 3.67
C GLU A 515 9.78 -21.17 4.05
N ILE A 516 10.50 -21.31 5.18
CA ILE A 516 11.07 -22.60 5.62
C ILE A 516 10.06 -23.55 6.26
N LEU A 517 8.85 -23.10 6.60
CA LEU A 517 7.90 -23.91 7.37
C LEU A 517 7.49 -25.19 6.65
N MET A 518 7.15 -25.07 5.36
CA MET A 518 6.75 -26.19 4.52
C MET A 518 7.92 -27.13 4.17
N PRO A 519 9.12 -26.63 3.78
CA PRO A 519 10.32 -27.45 3.67
C PRO A 519 10.63 -28.28 4.93
N LEU A 520 10.57 -27.66 6.12
CA LEU A 520 10.75 -28.38 7.39
C LEU A 520 9.66 -29.44 7.60
N TYR A 521 8.40 -29.12 7.27
CA TYR A 521 7.28 -30.06 7.38
C TYR A 521 7.47 -31.28 6.47
N ARG A 522 7.82 -31.07 5.19
CA ARG A 522 8.05 -32.14 4.20
C ARG A 522 9.22 -33.05 4.57
N LEU A 523 10.26 -32.50 5.21
CA LEU A 523 11.38 -33.27 5.76
C LEU A 523 11.07 -33.96 7.10
N GLY A 524 9.83 -33.89 7.59
CA GLY A 524 9.41 -34.50 8.85
C GLY A 524 9.93 -33.79 10.11
N LYS A 525 10.47 -32.57 9.98
CA LYS A 525 11.02 -31.75 11.07
C LYS A 525 9.98 -30.81 11.67
N LYS A 526 8.78 -31.34 11.94
CA LYS A 526 7.65 -30.54 12.45
C LYS A 526 8.00 -29.79 13.75
N ASP A 527 8.72 -30.41 14.67
CA ASP A 527 9.11 -29.79 15.95
C ASP A 527 10.02 -28.56 15.76
N GLU A 528 10.78 -28.48 14.66
CA GLU A 528 11.55 -27.28 14.32
C GLU A 528 10.64 -26.22 13.69
N ALA A 529 9.75 -26.61 12.77
CA ALA A 529 8.80 -25.70 12.14
C ALA A 529 7.86 -25.04 13.19
N ASP A 530 7.37 -25.82 14.16
CA ASP A 530 6.51 -25.33 15.25
C ASP A 530 7.20 -24.24 16.11
N LYS A 531 8.55 -24.20 16.14
CA LYS A 531 9.31 -23.16 16.85
C LYS A 531 9.43 -21.88 16.03
N TYR A 532 9.59 -22.00 14.72
CA TYR A 532 9.76 -20.86 13.82
C TYR A 532 8.42 -20.20 13.45
N GLN A 533 7.35 -20.97 13.31
CA GLN A 533 6.01 -20.47 12.96
C GLN A 533 5.60 -19.24 13.80
N PRO A 534 5.53 -19.30 15.15
CA PRO A 534 5.11 -18.14 15.94
C PRO A 534 6.16 -17.01 15.96
N LYS A 535 7.44 -17.30 15.68
CA LYS A 535 8.48 -16.26 15.57
C LYS A 535 8.32 -15.48 14.27
N GLY A 536 8.23 -16.18 13.14
CA GLY A 536 8.02 -15.58 11.83
C GLY A 536 6.73 -14.77 11.78
N TYR A 537 5.62 -15.33 12.28
CA TYR A 537 4.35 -14.62 12.30
C TYR A 537 4.40 -13.29 13.08
N ARG A 538 5.11 -13.22 14.21
CA ARG A 538 5.24 -11.99 14.99
C ARG A 538 5.99 -10.89 14.24
N LEU A 539 6.98 -11.27 13.44
CA LEU A 539 7.78 -10.32 12.66
C LEU A 539 6.96 -9.69 11.53
N ILE A 540 6.06 -10.45 10.91
CA ILE A 540 5.29 -9.97 9.76
C ILE A 540 3.92 -9.37 10.11
N LYS A 541 3.43 -9.57 11.35
CA LYS A 541 2.06 -9.19 11.74
C LYS A 541 1.85 -7.67 11.61
N GLY A 542 0.81 -7.28 10.87
CA GLY A 542 0.41 -5.88 10.69
C GLY A 542 1.18 -5.12 9.61
N HIS A 543 2.07 -5.79 8.88
CA HIS A 543 2.90 -5.20 7.84
C HIS A 543 2.43 -5.60 6.44
N ASN A 544 2.26 -4.61 5.57
CA ASN A 544 1.70 -4.80 4.23
C ASN A 544 2.63 -5.62 3.30
N ASP A 545 3.95 -5.47 3.43
CA ASP A 545 4.95 -6.14 2.58
C ASP A 545 4.92 -7.67 2.60
N PHE A 546 4.37 -8.23 3.67
CA PHE A 546 4.48 -9.66 3.95
C PHE A 546 3.19 -10.43 3.64
N VAL A 547 2.32 -9.91 2.76
CA VAL A 547 1.09 -10.60 2.35
C VAL A 547 1.36 -12.03 1.84
N GLN A 548 2.44 -12.23 1.08
CA GLN A 548 2.83 -13.58 0.66
C GLN A 548 3.25 -14.46 1.85
N SER A 549 3.98 -13.91 2.83
CA SER A 549 4.39 -14.66 4.02
C SER A 549 3.20 -15.08 4.88
N PHE A 550 2.11 -14.30 4.95
CA PHE A 550 0.87 -14.78 5.57
C PHE A 550 0.31 -16.01 4.84
N ALA A 551 0.43 -16.09 3.51
CA ALA A 551 0.05 -17.26 2.74
C ALA A 551 0.87 -18.51 3.15
N GLU A 552 2.18 -18.36 3.34
CA GLU A 552 3.08 -19.44 3.78
C GLU A 552 2.77 -19.91 5.21
N GLN A 553 2.49 -18.96 6.11
CA GLN A 553 2.01 -19.27 7.47
C GLN A 553 0.69 -20.04 7.43
N MET A 554 -0.27 -19.60 6.62
CA MET A 554 -1.56 -20.28 6.44
C MET A 554 -1.39 -21.67 5.83
N ASP A 555 -0.48 -21.87 4.87
CA ASP A 555 -0.25 -23.18 4.24
C ASP A 555 0.26 -24.22 5.24
N TYR A 556 1.18 -23.81 6.10
CA TYR A 556 1.68 -24.64 7.21
C TYR A 556 0.60 -24.90 8.26
N LEU A 557 -0.11 -23.85 8.71
CA LEU A 557 -1.14 -23.96 9.74
C LEU A 557 -2.35 -24.75 9.25
N ALA A 558 -2.71 -24.65 7.98
CA ALA A 558 -3.72 -25.49 7.36
C ALA A 558 -3.36 -26.98 7.50
N ARG A 559 -2.08 -27.35 7.64
CA ARG A 559 -1.65 -28.75 7.85
C ARG A 559 -1.56 -29.15 9.31
N THR A 560 -1.15 -28.23 10.18
CA THR A 560 -0.76 -28.53 11.57
C THR A 560 -1.73 -28.02 12.63
N ASN A 561 -2.39 -26.87 12.41
CA ASN A 561 -3.34 -26.24 13.31
C ASN A 561 -4.28 -25.26 12.56
N PRO A 562 -5.33 -25.77 11.90
CA PRO A 562 -6.22 -24.95 11.07
C PRO A 562 -6.92 -23.82 11.82
N ALA A 563 -7.24 -24.01 13.10
CA ALA A 563 -7.85 -22.96 13.93
C ALA A 563 -6.98 -21.70 13.99
N LYS A 564 -5.68 -21.85 14.26
CA LYS A 564 -4.73 -20.72 14.20
C LYS A 564 -4.56 -20.17 12.80
N GLY A 565 -4.68 -21.01 11.78
CA GLY A 565 -4.67 -20.55 10.39
C GLY A 565 -5.82 -19.58 10.12
N ILE A 566 -7.01 -19.85 10.68
CA ILE A 566 -8.17 -18.96 10.56
C ILE A 566 -7.92 -17.64 11.27
N ASP A 567 -7.30 -17.65 12.46
CA ASP A 567 -6.91 -16.41 13.14
C ASP A 567 -5.98 -15.57 12.24
N VAL A 568 -4.96 -16.19 11.62
CA VAL A 568 -4.08 -15.50 10.66
C VAL A 568 -4.88 -14.92 9.49
N LEU A 569 -5.80 -15.71 8.91
CA LEU A 569 -6.65 -15.26 7.80
C LEU A 569 -7.48 -14.03 8.18
N GLU A 570 -8.22 -14.08 9.28
CA GLU A 570 -9.10 -12.98 9.71
C GLU A 570 -8.31 -11.70 10.02
N GLU A 571 -7.14 -11.82 10.65
CA GLU A 571 -6.30 -10.68 11.02
C GLU A 571 -5.61 -10.02 9.81
N SER A 572 -5.23 -10.80 8.78
CA SER A 572 -4.44 -10.31 7.65
C SER A 572 -5.25 -10.06 6.37
N LEU A 573 -6.53 -10.45 6.33
CA LEU A 573 -7.36 -10.31 5.13
C LEU A 573 -7.51 -8.86 4.65
N VAL A 574 -7.55 -7.89 5.57
CA VAL A 574 -7.64 -6.47 5.21
C VAL A 574 -6.43 -6.00 4.41
N LEU A 575 -5.23 -6.47 4.76
CA LEU A 575 -3.99 -6.17 4.04
C LEU A 575 -4.01 -6.81 2.66
N ALA A 576 -4.40 -8.09 2.57
CA ALA A 576 -4.44 -8.81 1.30
C ALA A 576 -5.50 -8.30 0.32
N MET A 577 -6.64 -7.81 0.81
CA MET A 577 -7.74 -7.32 -0.03
C MET A 577 -7.33 -6.08 -0.83
N ASP A 578 -6.61 -5.15 -0.24
CA ASP A 578 -6.23 -3.87 -0.85
C ASP A 578 -4.78 -3.87 -1.40
N HIS A 579 -4.10 -5.01 -1.33
CA HIS A 579 -2.71 -5.15 -1.77
C HIS A 579 -2.54 -4.89 -3.29
N GLU A 580 -1.54 -4.08 -3.64
CA GLU A 580 -1.28 -3.69 -5.04
C GLU A 580 -0.65 -4.81 -5.88
N ASP A 581 0.18 -5.67 -5.28
CA ASP A 581 0.73 -6.84 -5.97
C ASP A 581 -0.32 -7.95 -6.13
N PRO A 582 -0.79 -8.25 -7.36
CA PRO A 582 -1.72 -9.32 -7.64
C PRO A 582 -1.16 -10.71 -7.34
N PHE A 583 0.16 -10.92 -7.41
CA PHE A 583 0.80 -12.21 -7.13
C PHE A 583 0.71 -12.56 -5.65
N ALA A 584 1.15 -11.67 -4.76
CA ALA A 584 1.01 -11.86 -3.31
C ALA A 584 -0.46 -12.09 -2.91
N LYS A 585 -1.38 -11.29 -3.43
CA LYS A 585 -2.83 -11.45 -3.20
C LYS A 585 -3.37 -12.78 -3.71
N MET A 586 -2.94 -13.21 -4.90
CA MET A 586 -3.29 -14.52 -5.46
C MET A 586 -2.81 -15.65 -4.55
N MET A 587 -1.56 -15.63 -4.09
CA MET A 587 -1.01 -16.64 -3.21
C MET A 587 -1.75 -16.68 -1.87
N PHE A 588 -2.04 -15.52 -1.28
CA PHE A 588 -2.86 -15.41 -0.08
C PHE A 588 -4.23 -16.06 -0.28
N TYR A 589 -4.94 -15.69 -1.36
CA TYR A 589 -6.28 -16.18 -1.65
C TYR A 589 -6.28 -17.69 -1.92
N ALA A 590 -5.25 -18.21 -2.58
CA ALA A 590 -5.08 -19.63 -2.80
C ALA A 590 -4.95 -20.43 -1.50
N ARG A 591 -4.09 -19.97 -0.57
CA ARG A 591 -3.89 -20.63 0.73
C ARG A 591 -5.07 -20.45 1.66
N ALA A 592 -5.74 -19.29 1.63
CA ALA A 592 -7.01 -19.07 2.31
C ALA A 592 -8.08 -20.05 1.83
N ALA A 593 -8.22 -20.27 0.52
CA ALA A 593 -9.17 -21.25 -0.03
C ALA A 593 -8.88 -22.68 0.45
N GLN A 594 -7.61 -23.09 0.50
CA GLN A 594 -7.22 -24.41 1.00
C GLN A 594 -7.55 -24.56 2.50
N LEU A 595 -7.19 -23.57 3.30
CA LEU A 595 -7.48 -23.52 4.73
C LEU A 595 -8.99 -23.58 5.01
N LEU A 596 -9.79 -22.78 4.31
CA LEU A 596 -11.25 -22.73 4.47
C LEU A 596 -11.93 -24.06 4.12
N ARG A 597 -11.49 -24.73 3.04
CA ARG A 597 -12.01 -26.07 2.70
C ARG A 597 -11.77 -27.07 3.82
N ARG A 598 -10.58 -27.05 4.43
CA ARG A 598 -10.27 -27.92 5.56
C ARG A 598 -11.04 -27.54 6.82
N TRP A 599 -11.13 -26.25 7.12
CA TRP A 599 -11.82 -25.76 8.31
C TRP A 599 -13.33 -26.01 8.27
N ALA A 600 -13.94 -26.01 7.07
CA ALA A 600 -15.33 -26.37 6.87
C ALA A 600 -15.68 -27.77 7.41
N ASP A 601 -14.77 -28.73 7.24
CA ASP A 601 -14.94 -30.11 7.72
C ASP A 601 -14.76 -30.22 9.25
N GLU A 602 -13.89 -29.38 9.84
CA GLU A 602 -13.53 -29.41 11.26
C GLU A 602 -14.48 -28.57 12.15
N SER A 603 -15.08 -27.49 11.60
CA SER A 603 -15.91 -26.54 12.36
C SER A 603 -17.19 -26.13 11.60
N PRO A 604 -18.18 -27.03 11.48
CA PRO A 604 -19.43 -26.73 10.79
C PRO A 604 -20.20 -25.58 11.43
N GLY A 605 -20.61 -24.60 10.63
CA GLY A 605 -21.37 -23.42 11.10
C GLY A 605 -20.51 -22.30 11.68
N TYR A 606 -19.18 -22.42 11.65
CA TYR A 606 -18.29 -21.29 11.86
C TYR A 606 -18.54 -20.21 10.80
N ARG A 607 -18.54 -18.95 11.22
CA ARG A 607 -18.75 -17.80 10.35
C ARG A 607 -17.47 -17.00 10.28
N LEU A 608 -16.86 -16.93 9.10
CA LEU A 608 -15.64 -16.15 8.90
C LEU A 608 -15.96 -14.66 9.04
N ARG A 609 -15.10 -13.94 9.75
CA ARG A 609 -15.13 -12.48 9.83
C ARG A 609 -14.50 -11.92 8.56
N LEU A 610 -15.29 -11.16 7.81
CA LEU A 610 -14.84 -10.41 6.66
C LEU A 610 -14.83 -8.91 6.99
N PRO A 611 -13.89 -8.13 6.46
CA PRO A 611 -13.99 -6.67 6.43
C PRO A 611 -15.33 -6.23 5.82
N ALA A 612 -15.90 -5.12 6.30
CA ALA A 612 -17.20 -4.63 5.84
C ALA A 612 -17.21 -4.31 4.32
N SER A 613 -16.08 -3.86 3.79
CA SER A 613 -15.86 -3.55 2.38
C SER A 613 -15.49 -4.77 1.52
N PHE A 614 -15.40 -5.98 2.10
CA PHE A 614 -14.98 -7.15 1.35
C PHE A 614 -16.03 -7.54 0.30
N PRO A 615 -15.66 -7.68 -1.00
CA PRO A 615 -16.61 -7.81 -2.11
C PRO A 615 -17.17 -9.25 -2.24
N TYR A 616 -17.77 -9.77 -1.18
CA TYR A 616 -18.43 -11.07 -1.12
C TYR A 616 -19.88 -10.94 -0.61
N GLU A 617 -20.85 -11.18 -1.50
CA GLU A 617 -22.28 -11.07 -1.20
C GLU A 617 -22.90 -12.36 -0.65
N GLY A 618 -22.11 -13.43 -0.47
CA GLY A 618 -22.59 -14.74 -0.01
C GLY A 618 -22.69 -14.87 1.52
N ASP A 619 -23.21 -16.02 1.98
CA ASP A 619 -23.23 -16.33 3.42
C ASP A 619 -21.84 -16.73 3.90
N THR A 620 -21.28 -15.97 4.86
CA THR A 620 -19.96 -16.19 5.44
C THR A 620 -19.86 -17.44 6.33
N ALA A 621 -20.99 -18.11 6.59
CA ALA A 621 -21.01 -19.45 7.19
C ALA A 621 -20.83 -20.59 6.18
N ASP A 622 -20.98 -20.34 4.87
CA ASP A 622 -20.74 -21.32 3.82
C ASP A 622 -19.27 -21.28 3.36
N LEU A 623 -18.40 -21.85 4.20
CA LEU A 623 -16.94 -21.80 4.01
C LEU A 623 -16.49 -22.45 2.68
N HIS A 624 -17.23 -23.41 2.13
CA HIS A 624 -16.91 -23.98 0.82
C HIS A 624 -17.15 -22.99 -0.32
N LYS A 625 -18.28 -22.27 -0.32
CA LYS A 625 -18.52 -21.22 -1.32
C LYS A 625 -17.54 -20.06 -1.17
N LEU A 626 -17.18 -19.72 0.05
CA LEU A 626 -16.16 -18.70 0.30
C LEU A 626 -14.79 -19.15 -0.23
N ALA A 627 -14.41 -20.41 0.00
CA ALA A 627 -13.20 -20.98 -0.58
C ALA A 627 -13.24 -21.04 -2.12
N ASP A 628 -14.40 -21.28 -2.73
CA ASP A 628 -14.58 -21.23 -4.19
C ASP A 628 -14.38 -19.80 -4.72
N TYR A 629 -14.85 -18.77 -3.99
CA TYR A 629 -14.62 -17.36 -4.34
C TYR A 629 -13.12 -17.01 -4.33
N PHE A 630 -12.43 -17.31 -3.22
CA PHE A 630 -10.99 -17.10 -3.09
C PHE A 630 -10.20 -17.86 -4.17
N GLY A 631 -10.54 -19.13 -4.41
CA GLY A 631 -9.89 -19.97 -5.41
C GLY A 631 -10.14 -19.52 -6.85
N ALA A 632 -11.32 -18.98 -7.16
CA ALA A 632 -11.66 -18.47 -8.49
C ALA A 632 -10.82 -17.23 -8.83
N TYR A 633 -10.66 -16.31 -7.88
CA TYR A 633 -9.76 -15.16 -8.03
C TYR A 633 -8.32 -15.62 -8.26
N ALA A 634 -7.80 -16.50 -7.39
CA ALA A 634 -6.42 -16.96 -7.48
C ALA A 634 -6.13 -17.62 -8.84
N LYS A 635 -7.04 -18.48 -9.32
CA LYS A 635 -6.92 -19.10 -10.64
C LYS A 635 -6.94 -18.07 -11.77
N SER A 636 -7.86 -17.11 -11.72
CA SER A 636 -7.94 -16.06 -12.76
C SER A 636 -6.67 -15.22 -12.84
N VAL A 637 -5.98 -14.99 -11.72
CA VAL A 637 -4.71 -14.27 -11.71
C VAL A 637 -3.60 -15.17 -12.25
N ALA A 638 -3.49 -16.42 -11.78
CA ALA A 638 -2.48 -17.36 -12.26
C ALA A 638 -2.53 -17.56 -13.78
N ASP A 639 -3.74 -17.67 -14.36
CA ASP A 639 -3.93 -17.79 -15.81
C ASP A 639 -3.32 -16.60 -16.58
N LYS A 640 -3.37 -15.37 -16.03
CA LYS A 640 -2.74 -14.19 -16.64
C LYS A 640 -1.21 -14.27 -16.61
N TYR A 641 -0.63 -14.69 -15.47
CA TYR A 641 0.82 -14.84 -15.34
C TYR A 641 1.36 -15.96 -16.23
N ASP A 642 0.66 -17.10 -16.29
CA ASP A 642 1.02 -18.21 -17.17
C ASP A 642 0.95 -17.80 -18.64
N GLN A 643 -0.07 -17.00 -19.02
CA GLN A 643 -0.15 -16.41 -20.35
C GLN A 643 1.04 -15.48 -20.65
N ARG A 644 1.42 -14.60 -19.70
CA ARG A 644 2.60 -13.73 -19.81
C ARG A 644 3.90 -14.52 -19.94
N ASN A 645 4.06 -15.56 -19.11
CA ASN A 645 5.27 -16.37 -19.00
C ASN A 645 5.41 -17.35 -20.18
N GLY A 646 4.29 -17.77 -20.79
CA GLY A 646 4.26 -18.81 -21.82
C GLY A 646 4.44 -20.22 -21.26
N ASN A 647 4.19 -20.43 -19.97
CA ASN A 647 4.29 -21.73 -19.29
C ASN A 647 3.17 -21.89 -18.24
N GLN A 648 3.20 -22.96 -17.44
CA GLN A 648 2.20 -23.23 -16.38
C GLN A 648 2.78 -23.08 -14.97
N HIS A 649 3.86 -22.29 -14.84
CA HIS A 649 4.62 -22.19 -13.60
C HIS A 649 3.76 -21.69 -12.44
N VAL A 650 2.98 -20.62 -12.66
CA VAL A 650 2.21 -19.97 -11.60
C VAL A 650 0.97 -20.80 -11.23
N SER A 651 0.26 -21.37 -12.21
CA SER A 651 -0.86 -22.28 -11.89
C SER A 651 -0.43 -23.53 -11.13
N SER A 652 0.81 -24.00 -11.34
CA SER A 652 1.33 -25.17 -10.63
C SER A 652 1.49 -24.91 -9.13
N MET A 653 1.81 -23.66 -8.73
CA MET A 653 1.91 -23.25 -7.32
C MET A 653 0.58 -23.31 -6.57
N LEU A 654 -0.54 -23.06 -7.27
CA LEU A 654 -1.89 -23.19 -6.69
C LEU A 654 -2.25 -24.65 -6.37
N SER A 655 -1.62 -25.57 -7.10
CA SER A 655 -1.91 -27.01 -7.10
C SER A 655 -1.08 -27.79 -6.07
N GLU A 656 -0.14 -27.13 -5.39
CA GLU A 656 0.68 -27.74 -4.35
C GLU A 656 -0.16 -28.06 -3.11
N VAL A 657 -0.69 -29.29 -3.13
CA VAL A 657 -1.35 -30.05 -2.07
C VAL A 657 -0.34 -30.97 -1.41
#